data_AF-A0A8H6V9Q2-F1
#
_entry.id   AF-A0A8H6V9Q2-F1
#
_cell.length_a   1.000
_cell.length_b   1.000
_cell.length_c   1.000
_cell.angle_alpha   90.00
_cell.angle_beta   90.00
_cell.angle_gamma   90.00
#
_symmetry.space_group_name_H-M   'P 1'
#
loop_
_entity.id
_entity.type
_entity.pdbx_description
1 polymer ?
#
loop_
_entity_poly.entity_id
_entity_poly.type
_entity_poly.pdbx_seq_one_letter_code
_entity_poly.pdbx_strand_id
1 'polypeptide(L)'
;MSDTLGTSNTHPEKVSVKRDVEQPKCPIHNSSSVDAPTTSNLRRVVRISKDINEIFALPVQKDHEPYYELKPSHAEKMNEVYQKLAAAGSKVEDGILKAKELLEARVNPDLMRRALGIYLTHSQDAQRRKITVPPLKNHAKFLGQRPVLLQAGSATPSELTVVAGEVVTADTFQGPALLSYWREDYDYNDHHVHWHMAKVIDRQGELFLYMHSQMVARYETEGLCWNLPLVRPWNQYDDVLEFGYSPLPGLIEYYGGYAPFSSWYAIRNPEIPDVPDAPVPRAQLETWRDNIYQAIKDGYFWTKNNSTGETKQLPLTGDNCLNIVGVVVEAESAALKKLPDGFSLNEDLYGNLHNFGHDKFAELGYHNYLNKADPYGLMISNFGSPRDSSFWPWHKHIQYFGRLAAAKYPQDITEHRAEVILSNLSIRPRDKNSSHYSDGGITTILGPPAVNLMESKAKLDHEPYEWSVDVKSSRSSPPSKDNPQSLTLRLFIAAKDLMDDYHNWIEMDKVSVHLTDESSITNVRLDTDSSVARKMGNYSELDPNFVSPWCRCGWPQNMMLPVGKVEGMPFVAFCMATDDTIDQKTRSPSLSYCGALQEDRKYPDPRGMGYPFNRMWTQQVEDKTGKVSISSIASNNRAYPFITTSTFKLFRTTQLFQKNVLNPVIPQSSVTWFNTIKDYFLPSDRSCMLQEYGYDLSSYDDVSLHSAAIYDATVHKRMPLQMPPWTQENPDPNHPLWTAEKCNNFNAWRLNGCPKGTDTGPPTPPPPPTTATWEDPIKGYFLPQDRDCMKGLFDLSSHDSVKQNAAVILEAVTNKSMPKQMAPYTQESPDPNHPLWTDDMCNTFKAWMQNGCP
;
A
#
# COMPACT_ATOMS: atom_id res chain seq x y z
N MET A 1 -51.94 11.52 -31.69
CA MET A 1 -52.63 12.60 -32.43
C MET A 1 -51.60 13.27 -33.33
N SER A 2 -51.80 13.16 -34.65
CA SER A 2 -51.31 14.02 -35.76
C SER A 2 -49.81 14.40 -35.80
N ASP A 3 -49.01 13.78 -36.68
CA ASP A 3 -48.71 14.17 -38.09
C ASP A 3 -48.01 15.54 -38.20
N THR A 4 -46.79 15.69 -38.75
CA THR A 4 -46.58 15.68 -40.21
C THR A 4 -45.09 15.54 -40.62
N LEU A 5 -44.88 14.89 -41.78
CA LEU A 5 -43.67 14.75 -42.58
C LEU A 5 -43.37 16.00 -43.44
N GLY A 6 -42.10 16.16 -43.86
CA GLY A 6 -41.70 17.08 -44.94
C GLY A 6 -40.23 16.92 -45.37
N THR A 7 -40.02 16.21 -46.48
CA THR A 7 -38.76 15.91 -47.18
C THR A 7 -38.37 16.97 -48.23
N SER A 8 -37.07 17.20 -48.47
CA SER A 8 -36.55 17.43 -49.85
C SER A 8 -35.02 17.28 -49.98
N ASN A 9 -34.60 16.48 -50.96
CA ASN A 9 -33.24 16.25 -51.48
C ASN A 9 -32.67 17.47 -52.25
N THR A 10 -31.32 17.64 -52.29
CA THR A 10 -30.44 17.45 -53.49
C THR A 10 -28.97 17.88 -53.25
N HIS A 11 -28.06 16.94 -53.59
CA HIS A 11 -26.59 16.89 -53.90
C HIS A 11 -25.82 18.16 -54.42
N PRO A 12 -24.46 18.11 -54.65
CA PRO A 12 -23.34 18.00 -53.71
C PRO A 12 -22.16 18.97 -54.06
N GLU A 13 -21.66 19.81 -53.15
CA GLU A 13 -20.43 20.58 -53.41
C GLU A 13 -19.22 20.03 -52.63
N LYS A 14 -18.18 19.65 -53.39
CA LYS A 14 -16.85 19.31 -52.90
C LYS A 14 -16.19 20.57 -52.32
N VAL A 15 -15.89 20.55 -51.02
CA VAL A 15 -14.88 21.44 -50.43
C VAL A 15 -13.90 20.60 -49.62
N SER A 16 -12.64 20.71 -50.00
CA SER A 16 -11.47 20.11 -49.35
C SER A 16 -11.30 20.67 -47.93
N VAL A 17 -11.43 19.82 -46.91
CA VAL A 17 -11.05 20.18 -45.53
C VAL A 17 -9.64 19.67 -45.29
N LYS A 18 -8.66 20.60 -45.29
CA LYS A 18 -7.38 20.41 -44.60
C LYS A 18 -7.68 20.36 -43.10
N ARG A 19 -7.30 19.29 -42.43
CA ARG A 19 -7.24 19.21 -40.96
C ARG A 19 -5.95 19.90 -40.52
N ASP A 20 -6.06 21.12 -39.99
CA ASP A 20 -5.01 21.67 -39.15
C ASP A 20 -5.11 21.03 -37.77
N VAL A 21 -4.04 20.34 -37.38
CA VAL A 21 -3.86 19.76 -36.05
C VAL A 21 -3.30 20.88 -35.16
N GLU A 22 -4.15 21.52 -34.37
CA GLU A 22 -3.69 22.37 -33.26
C GLU A 22 -3.16 21.49 -32.12
N GLN A 23 -1.87 21.66 -31.81
CA GLN A 23 -1.25 21.17 -30.58
C GLN A 23 -1.71 22.04 -29.40
N PRO A 24 -2.14 21.46 -28.25
CA PRO A 24 -2.34 22.26 -27.05
C PRO A 24 -0.98 22.68 -26.45
N LYS A 25 -0.66 23.97 -26.58
CA LYS A 25 0.44 24.63 -25.86
C LYS A 25 0.02 24.95 -24.42
N CYS A 26 0.94 24.75 -23.47
CA CYS A 26 0.79 25.14 -22.07
C CYS A 26 0.86 26.69 -21.93
N PRO A 27 0.01 27.34 -21.11
CA PRO A 27 0.04 28.79 -20.94
C PRO A 27 1.23 29.21 -20.06
N ILE A 28 2.21 29.88 -20.68
CA ILE A 28 3.27 30.60 -19.98
C ILE A 28 2.69 31.92 -19.48
N HIS A 29 2.55 32.08 -18.17
CA HIS A 29 2.28 33.39 -17.58
C HIS A 29 3.55 34.24 -17.66
N ASN A 30 3.49 35.31 -18.45
CA ASN A 30 4.43 36.44 -18.42
C ASN A 30 4.38 37.10 -17.03
N SER A 31 5.54 37.17 -16.35
CA SER A 31 5.74 38.03 -15.19
C SER A 31 6.31 39.38 -15.65
N SER A 32 5.45 40.39 -15.79
CA SER A 32 5.88 41.79 -15.92
C SER A 32 4.80 42.76 -15.46
N SER A 33 4.82 43.09 -14.17
CA SER A 33 4.62 44.47 -13.69
C SER A 33 4.86 44.50 -12.18
N VAL A 34 5.92 45.22 -11.80
CA VAL A 34 6.23 45.59 -10.42
C VAL A 34 5.24 46.66 -9.99
N ASP A 35 4.41 46.35 -9.00
CA ASP A 35 3.87 47.33 -8.07
C ASP A 35 4.08 46.81 -6.65
N ALA A 36 4.64 47.66 -5.80
CA ALA A 36 5.23 47.33 -4.50
C ALA A 36 4.21 46.71 -3.51
N PRO A 37 4.58 45.64 -2.76
CA PRO A 37 3.65 45.07 -1.78
C PRO A 37 3.69 45.86 -0.47
N THR A 38 2.53 46.36 -0.08
CA THR A 38 2.20 46.69 1.31
C THR A 38 2.08 45.42 2.15
N THR A 39 2.48 45.51 3.41
CA THR A 39 2.57 44.41 4.38
C THR A 39 1.20 43.82 4.73
N SER A 40 0.79 42.73 4.06
CA SER A 40 -0.01 41.63 4.67
C SER A 40 -0.14 40.43 3.71
N ASN A 41 -0.04 39.20 4.26
CA ASN A 41 -0.34 37.89 3.65
C ASN A 41 0.70 37.23 2.70
N LEU A 42 1.81 36.78 3.28
CA LEU A 42 2.53 35.60 2.79
C LEU A 42 1.67 34.34 3.05
N ARG A 43 0.80 33.95 2.10
CA ARG A 43 0.27 32.57 2.09
C ARG A 43 1.45 31.62 1.87
N ARG A 44 1.84 30.87 2.91
CA ARG A 44 2.79 29.74 2.80
C ARG A 44 2.30 28.83 1.67
N VAL A 45 3.09 28.66 0.62
CA VAL A 45 2.80 27.71 -0.47
C VAL A 45 2.80 26.29 0.11
N VAL A 46 1.66 25.60 0.07
CA VAL A 46 1.54 24.19 0.48
C VAL A 46 2.11 23.31 -0.62
N ARG A 47 3.04 22.42 -0.26
CA ARG A 47 3.60 21.40 -1.16
C ARG A 47 3.05 20.05 -0.75
N ILE A 48 1.89 19.66 -1.27
CA ILE A 48 1.07 18.55 -0.78
C ILE A 48 1.87 17.30 -0.40
N SER A 49 2.58 16.68 -1.34
CA SER A 49 3.29 15.42 -1.08
C SER A 49 4.39 15.58 -0.03
N LYS A 50 5.15 16.68 -0.09
CA LYS A 50 6.20 16.97 0.88
C LYS A 50 5.64 17.24 2.27
N ASP A 51 4.63 18.10 2.36
CA ASP A 51 4.01 18.48 3.63
C ASP A 51 3.32 17.29 4.31
N ILE A 52 2.64 16.43 3.55
CA ILE A 52 2.05 15.19 4.07
C ILE A 52 3.17 14.27 4.61
N ASN A 53 4.22 14.01 3.83
CA ASN A 53 5.33 13.17 4.28
C ASN A 53 6.02 13.73 5.52
N GLU A 54 6.23 15.05 5.59
CA GLU A 54 6.78 15.72 6.77
C GLU A 54 5.89 15.50 7.99
N ILE A 55 4.57 15.71 7.88
CA ILE A 55 3.62 15.48 8.99
C ILE A 55 3.66 14.02 9.47
N PHE A 56 3.71 13.06 8.55
CA PHE A 56 3.76 11.64 8.92
C PHE A 56 5.12 11.22 9.53
N ALA A 57 6.20 11.91 9.17
CA ALA A 57 7.52 11.69 9.73
C ALA A 57 7.74 12.36 11.10
N LEU A 58 6.81 13.19 11.59
CA LEU A 58 6.97 13.91 12.87
C LEU A 58 6.98 12.93 14.07
N PRO A 59 8.05 12.92 14.88
CA PRO A 59 8.12 12.11 16.09
C PRO A 59 7.36 12.77 17.24
N VAL A 60 6.82 11.95 18.15
CA VAL A 60 6.26 12.42 19.42
C VAL A 60 7.40 12.93 20.30
N GLN A 61 7.19 14.09 20.92
CA GLN A 61 8.12 14.71 21.88
C GLN A 61 7.53 14.63 23.31
N LYS A 62 8.38 14.71 24.33
CA LYS A 62 8.02 14.49 25.75
C LYS A 62 6.95 15.42 26.31
N ASP A 63 6.76 16.59 25.72
CA ASP A 63 5.79 17.59 26.15
C ASP A 63 4.42 17.45 25.47
N HIS A 64 4.27 16.54 24.50
CA HIS A 64 2.96 16.22 23.95
C HIS A 64 2.16 15.40 24.97
N GLU A 65 0.85 15.65 25.03
CA GLU A 65 -0.06 14.75 25.72
C GLU A 65 0.01 13.34 25.08
N PRO A 66 0.14 12.26 25.88
CA PRO A 66 0.19 10.90 25.35
C PRO A 66 -1.06 10.55 24.53
N TYR A 67 -0.89 9.78 23.46
CA TYR A 67 -1.99 9.29 22.63
C TYR A 67 -1.91 7.78 22.45
N TYR A 68 -2.87 7.08 23.03
CA TYR A 68 -3.14 5.65 22.88
C TYR A 68 -4.37 5.42 21.99
N GLU A 69 -4.19 4.75 20.86
CA GLU A 69 -5.20 4.69 19.78
C GLU A 69 -6.48 3.95 20.18
N LEU A 70 -6.36 2.89 20.99
CA LEU A 70 -7.50 2.06 21.38
C LEU A 70 -8.13 2.45 22.72
N LYS A 71 -7.70 3.57 23.34
CA LYS A 71 -8.37 4.13 24.51
C LYS A 71 -9.60 4.93 24.09
N PRO A 72 -10.80 4.69 24.66
CA PRO A 72 -12.04 5.33 24.21
C PRO A 72 -12.02 6.87 24.21
N SER A 73 -11.55 7.52 25.28
CA SER A 73 -11.47 8.99 25.34
C SER A 73 -10.55 9.58 24.25
N HIS A 74 -9.56 8.81 23.80
CA HIS A 74 -8.65 9.23 22.76
C HIS A 74 -9.24 9.05 21.36
N ALA A 75 -10.12 8.06 21.17
CA ALA A 75 -10.90 7.93 19.95
C ALA A 75 -11.82 9.15 19.74
N GLU A 76 -12.40 9.69 20.82
CA GLU A 76 -13.18 10.94 20.78
C GLU A 76 -12.30 12.14 20.36
N LYS A 77 -11.14 12.32 21.01
CA LYS A 77 -10.16 13.36 20.64
C LYS A 77 -9.69 13.25 19.19
N MET A 78 -9.44 12.02 18.71
CA MET A 78 -9.06 11.76 17.32
C MET A 78 -10.17 12.20 16.36
N ASN A 79 -11.42 11.84 16.66
CA ASN A 79 -12.57 12.27 15.86
C ASN A 79 -12.72 13.81 15.87
N GLU A 80 -12.54 14.49 17.00
CA GLU A 80 -12.56 15.96 17.04
C GLU A 80 -11.51 16.59 16.12
N VAL A 81 -10.28 16.06 16.11
CA VAL A 81 -9.23 16.53 15.22
C VAL A 81 -9.60 16.26 13.76
N TYR A 82 -10.10 15.06 13.44
CA TYR A 82 -10.60 14.75 12.10
C TYR A 82 -11.69 15.74 11.65
N GLN A 83 -12.68 16.04 12.50
CA GLN A 83 -13.74 17.00 12.19
C GLN A 83 -13.18 18.40 11.92
N LYS A 84 -12.16 18.83 12.68
CA LYS A 84 -11.48 20.12 12.43
C LYS A 84 -10.78 20.14 11.08
N LEU A 85 -10.12 19.04 10.68
CA LEU A 85 -9.51 18.92 9.35
C LEU A 85 -10.57 18.97 8.24
N ALA A 86 -11.65 18.22 8.40
CA ALA A 86 -12.75 18.16 7.43
C ALA A 86 -13.49 19.50 7.30
N ALA A 87 -13.62 20.26 8.38
CA ALA A 87 -14.28 21.58 8.40
C ALA A 87 -13.38 22.72 7.90
N ALA A 88 -12.07 22.49 7.71
CA ALA A 88 -11.12 23.53 7.30
C ALA A 88 -11.36 24.03 5.87
N GLY A 89 -11.88 23.17 4.99
CA GLY A 89 -12.17 23.50 3.61
C GLY A 89 -12.36 22.27 2.73
N SER A 90 -12.60 22.51 1.44
CA SER A 90 -12.90 21.44 0.47
C SER A 90 -11.67 20.88 -0.23
N LYS A 91 -10.51 21.53 -0.09
CA LYS A 91 -9.26 21.10 -0.72
C LYS A 91 -8.31 20.49 0.30
N VAL A 92 -7.46 19.57 -0.14
CA VAL A 92 -6.45 18.92 0.71
C VAL A 92 -5.50 19.94 1.35
N GLU A 93 -5.18 21.02 0.65
CA GLU A 93 -4.35 22.12 1.14
C GLU A 93 -4.93 22.77 2.40
N ASP A 94 -6.26 22.92 2.49
CA ASP A 94 -6.94 23.48 3.67
C ASP A 94 -6.77 22.56 4.88
N GLY A 95 -6.93 21.25 4.67
CA GLY A 95 -6.70 20.22 5.69
C GLY A 95 -5.23 20.19 6.15
N ILE A 96 -4.27 20.30 5.23
CA ILE A 96 -2.83 20.35 5.57
C ILE A 96 -2.50 21.59 6.39
N LEU A 97 -3.02 22.76 6.01
CA LEU A 97 -2.81 23.99 6.78
C LEU A 97 -3.38 23.86 8.18
N LYS A 98 -4.58 23.28 8.33
CA LYS A 98 -5.18 23.03 9.63
C LYS A 98 -4.39 22.01 10.45
N ALA A 99 -3.87 20.96 9.83
CA ALA A 99 -2.99 20.00 10.48
C ALA A 99 -1.73 20.67 11.04
N LYS A 100 -1.09 21.54 10.25
CA LYS A 100 0.08 22.32 10.68
C LYS A 100 -0.23 23.26 11.85
N GLU A 101 -1.37 23.97 11.80
CA GLU A 101 -1.84 24.82 12.91
C GLU A 101 -2.03 24.01 14.21
N LEU A 102 -2.67 22.84 14.12
CA LEU A 102 -2.91 21.97 15.27
C LEU A 102 -1.62 21.35 15.84
N LEU A 103 -0.65 21.02 14.97
CA LEU A 103 0.68 20.56 15.39
C LEU A 103 1.49 21.68 16.07
N GLU A 104 1.41 22.91 15.57
CA GLU A 104 1.99 24.09 16.24
C GLU A 104 1.35 24.32 17.62
N ALA A 105 0.06 24.00 17.76
CA ALA A 105 -0.68 23.97 19.03
C ALA A 105 -0.41 22.71 19.89
N ARG A 106 0.64 21.93 19.58
CA ARG A 106 1.08 20.73 20.33
C ARG A 106 0.10 19.57 20.36
N VAL A 107 -0.78 19.42 19.36
CA VAL A 107 -1.52 18.16 19.17
C VAL A 107 -0.53 17.02 18.92
N ASN A 108 -0.74 15.88 19.59
CA ASN A 108 0.13 14.72 19.48
C ASN A 108 0.31 14.27 18.01
N PRO A 109 1.55 14.08 17.50
CA PRO A 109 1.81 13.65 16.13
C PRO A 109 1.19 12.31 15.73
N ASP A 110 1.05 11.34 16.64
CA ASP A 110 0.38 10.06 16.37
C ASP A 110 -1.13 10.26 16.14
N LEU A 111 -1.75 11.09 16.98
CA LEU A 111 -3.16 11.48 16.82
C LEU A 111 -3.36 12.18 15.48
N MET A 112 -2.48 13.14 15.16
CA MET A 112 -2.54 13.85 13.88
C MET A 112 -2.37 12.91 12.69
N ARG A 113 -1.43 11.96 12.73
CA ARG A 113 -1.25 10.95 11.67
C ARG A 113 -2.52 10.13 11.44
N ARG A 114 -3.17 9.70 12.52
CA ARG A 114 -4.44 8.95 12.45
C ARG A 114 -5.53 9.80 11.81
N ALA A 115 -5.75 11.01 12.33
CA ALA A 115 -6.80 11.91 11.85
C ALA A 115 -6.57 12.34 10.39
N LEU A 116 -5.33 12.69 10.02
CA LEU A 116 -4.98 13.09 8.65
C LEU A 116 -5.04 11.89 7.69
N GLY A 117 -4.65 10.68 8.13
CA GLY A 117 -4.80 9.46 7.34
C GLY A 117 -6.26 9.17 6.98
N ILE A 118 -7.17 9.28 7.96
CA ILE A 118 -8.62 9.16 7.72
C ILE A 118 -9.10 10.29 6.79
N TYR A 119 -8.72 11.53 7.05
CA TYR A 119 -9.07 12.67 6.19
C TYR A 119 -8.65 12.47 4.73
N LEU A 120 -7.40 12.07 4.47
CA LEU A 120 -6.90 11.84 3.11
C LEU A 120 -7.61 10.66 2.42
N THR A 121 -7.97 9.62 3.17
CA THR A 121 -8.68 8.44 2.64
C THR A 121 -10.11 8.79 2.19
N HIS A 122 -10.79 9.68 2.92
CA HIS A 122 -12.21 10.02 2.69
C HIS A 122 -12.45 11.36 2.00
N SER A 123 -11.42 12.17 1.80
CA SER A 123 -11.53 13.44 1.08
C SER A 123 -11.80 13.23 -0.42
N GLN A 124 -12.89 13.81 -0.91
CA GLN A 124 -13.23 13.78 -2.34
C GLN A 124 -12.12 14.41 -3.21
N ASP A 125 -11.48 15.47 -2.72
CA ASP A 125 -10.37 16.11 -3.44
C ASP A 125 -9.15 15.20 -3.51
N ALA A 126 -8.79 14.53 -2.40
CA ALA A 126 -7.71 13.56 -2.37
C ALA A 126 -7.97 12.38 -3.31
N GLN A 127 -9.20 11.85 -3.33
CA GLN A 127 -9.60 10.77 -4.23
C GLN A 127 -9.51 11.19 -5.70
N ARG A 128 -10.07 12.34 -6.07
CA ARG A 128 -10.02 12.88 -7.44
C ARG A 128 -8.59 13.12 -7.92
N ARG A 129 -7.72 13.62 -7.04
CA ARG A 129 -6.31 13.95 -7.35
C ARG A 129 -5.35 12.78 -7.08
N LYS A 130 -5.85 11.62 -6.66
CA LYS A 130 -5.08 10.43 -6.30
C LYS A 130 -3.99 10.69 -5.25
N ILE A 131 -4.27 11.58 -4.29
CA ILE A 131 -3.37 11.89 -3.17
C ILE A 131 -3.47 10.76 -2.14
N THR A 132 -2.38 10.05 -1.90
CA THR A 132 -2.38 8.85 -1.05
C THR A 132 -1.83 9.12 0.35
N VAL A 133 -2.24 8.29 1.30
CA VAL A 133 -1.61 8.23 2.62
C VAL A 133 -0.19 7.67 2.48
N PRO A 134 0.83 8.26 3.15
CA PRO A 134 2.18 7.72 3.15
C PRO A 134 2.25 6.27 3.65
N PRO A 135 3.12 5.43 3.07
CA PRO A 135 3.34 4.07 3.55
C PRO A 135 3.83 4.05 4.98
N LEU A 136 3.56 2.96 5.68
CA LEU A 136 3.98 2.72 7.05
C LEU A 136 5.49 2.91 7.26
N LYS A 137 6.33 2.57 6.26
CA LYS A 137 7.79 2.81 6.29
C LYS A 137 8.21 4.28 6.36
N ASN A 138 7.31 5.22 6.02
CA ASN A 138 7.50 6.67 6.15
C ASN A 138 6.91 7.20 7.49
N HIS A 139 6.29 6.31 8.26
CA HIS A 139 5.94 6.43 9.68
C HIS A 139 7.10 6.96 10.51
N ALA A 140 6.94 8.00 11.33
CA ALA A 140 7.98 8.41 12.30
C ALA A 140 8.55 7.23 13.11
N LYS A 141 7.69 6.31 13.56
CA LYS A 141 8.06 5.08 14.28
C LYS A 141 8.96 4.14 13.47
N PHE A 142 8.71 3.99 12.17
CA PHE A 142 9.58 3.19 11.29
C PHE A 142 10.88 3.91 10.95
N LEU A 143 10.84 5.22 10.73
CA LEU A 143 12.01 6.02 10.37
C LEU A 143 13.02 6.11 11.51
N GLY A 144 12.56 6.29 12.76
CA GLY A 144 13.44 6.40 13.92
C GLY A 144 14.18 5.10 14.28
N GLN A 145 13.79 3.96 13.69
CA GLN A 145 14.26 2.63 14.07
C GLN A 145 14.98 1.90 12.93
N ARG A 146 15.13 2.54 11.75
CA ARG A 146 15.95 1.95 10.69
C ARG A 146 17.38 1.82 11.22
N PRO A 147 18.02 0.62 11.13
CA PRO A 147 19.42 0.48 11.47
C PRO A 147 20.21 1.54 10.71
N VAL A 148 20.97 2.38 11.43
CA VAL A 148 21.92 3.28 10.79
C VAL A 148 22.94 2.39 10.10
N LEU A 149 22.92 2.38 8.76
CA LEU A 149 24.06 1.87 7.99
C LEU A 149 25.23 2.80 8.33
N LEU A 150 26.07 2.39 9.28
CA LEU A 150 27.34 3.08 9.51
C LEU A 150 28.08 3.10 8.18
N GLN A 151 28.51 4.30 7.76
CA GLN A 151 29.40 4.44 6.60
C GLN A 151 30.58 3.49 6.79
N ALA A 152 30.87 2.69 5.77
CA ALA A 152 31.91 1.65 5.77
C ALA A 152 33.35 2.22 5.79
N GLY A 153 33.62 3.28 6.56
CA GLY A 153 34.87 4.02 6.55
C GLY A 153 35.45 4.44 7.89
N SER A 154 34.82 4.14 9.04
CA SER A 154 35.28 4.73 10.32
C SER A 154 35.30 3.84 11.56
N ALA A 155 35.17 2.51 11.46
CA ALA A 155 35.25 1.65 12.66
C ALA A 155 36.38 0.60 12.56
N THR A 156 37.22 0.59 13.59
CA THR A 156 38.14 -0.51 13.94
C THR A 156 37.39 -1.85 14.06
N PRO A 157 38.02 -3.02 13.80
CA PRO A 157 37.35 -4.32 13.69
C PRO A 157 36.70 -4.90 14.97
N SER A 158 36.62 -4.13 16.05
CA SER A 158 36.13 -4.59 17.36
C SER A 158 34.67 -4.25 17.67
N GLU A 159 33.98 -3.49 16.83
CA GLU A 159 32.55 -3.22 16.99
C GLU A 159 31.76 -3.82 15.82
N LEU A 160 31.57 -5.14 15.88
CA LEU A 160 30.51 -5.81 15.12
C LEU A 160 29.18 -5.21 15.57
N THR A 161 28.67 -4.27 14.77
CA THR A 161 27.33 -3.70 14.90
C THR A 161 26.33 -4.85 14.88
N VAL A 162 25.55 -4.98 15.95
CA VAL A 162 24.55 -6.04 16.14
C VAL A 162 23.67 -6.12 14.89
N VAL A 163 23.66 -7.27 14.21
CA VAL A 163 22.72 -7.53 13.12
C VAL A 163 21.32 -7.51 13.74
N ALA A 164 20.53 -6.50 13.42
CA ALA A 164 19.24 -6.16 14.01
C ALA A 164 18.09 -7.17 13.71
N GLY A 165 18.39 -8.46 13.54
CA GLY A 165 17.39 -9.52 13.36
C GLY A 165 16.80 -10.03 14.68
N GLU A 166 15.68 -10.74 14.60
CA GLU A 166 15.06 -11.43 15.74
C GLU A 166 16.08 -12.37 16.42
N VAL A 167 16.03 -12.47 17.76
CA VAL A 167 16.78 -13.48 18.51
C VAL A 167 16.11 -14.84 18.32
N VAL A 168 16.72 -15.71 17.51
CA VAL A 168 16.22 -17.07 17.24
C VAL A 168 17.10 -18.10 17.96
N THR A 169 16.60 -18.64 19.07
CA THR A 169 17.22 -19.73 19.85
C THR A 169 16.18 -20.83 20.11
N ALA A 170 16.60 -21.98 20.62
CA ALA A 170 15.65 -23.04 21.02
C ALA A 170 14.66 -22.56 22.12
N ASP A 171 15.06 -21.57 22.92
CA ASP A 171 14.23 -21.00 23.98
C ASP A 171 13.18 -20.02 23.42
N THR A 172 13.51 -19.28 22.37
CA THR A 172 12.60 -18.29 21.75
C THR A 172 11.81 -18.85 20.56
N PHE A 173 12.20 -20.01 20.02
CA PHE A 173 11.57 -20.62 18.84
C PHE A 173 10.50 -21.65 19.23
N GLN A 174 9.47 -21.19 19.94
CA GLN A 174 8.40 -22.05 20.47
C GLN A 174 7.01 -21.50 20.15
N GLY A 175 6.03 -22.40 20.00
CA GLY A 175 4.62 -22.06 19.82
C GLY A 175 4.38 -21.03 18.70
N PRO A 176 3.69 -19.91 18.97
CA PRO A 176 3.38 -18.91 17.96
C PRO A 176 4.64 -18.23 17.40
N ALA A 177 5.79 -18.27 18.07
CA ALA A 177 7.00 -17.62 17.56
C ALA A 177 7.38 -18.13 16.16
N LEU A 178 7.09 -19.38 15.78
CA LEU A 178 7.34 -19.89 14.43
C LEU A 178 6.69 -19.04 13.33
N LEU A 179 5.53 -18.45 13.61
CA LEU A 179 4.77 -17.61 12.67
C LEU A 179 5.14 -16.12 12.74
N SER A 180 6.29 -15.77 13.33
CA SER A 180 6.78 -14.38 13.40
C SER A 180 6.85 -13.76 12.01
N TYR A 181 7.36 -14.48 11.00
CA TYR A 181 7.46 -13.96 9.62
C TYR A 181 6.12 -13.52 9.03
N TRP A 182 5.03 -14.19 9.43
CA TRP A 182 3.69 -13.88 8.97
C TRP A 182 3.12 -12.68 9.73
N ARG A 183 3.27 -12.66 11.06
CA ARG A 183 2.75 -11.58 11.92
C ARG A 183 3.51 -10.27 11.76
N GLU A 184 4.81 -10.37 11.51
CA GLU A 184 5.74 -9.25 11.38
C GLU A 184 5.91 -8.80 9.91
N ASP A 185 5.23 -9.45 8.94
CA ASP A 185 5.25 -9.05 7.53
C ASP A 185 4.87 -7.57 7.39
N TYR A 186 5.71 -6.83 6.67
CA TYR A 186 5.55 -5.38 6.54
C TYR A 186 4.27 -5.02 5.78
N ASP A 187 3.96 -5.71 4.69
CA ASP A 187 2.84 -5.40 3.82
C ASP A 187 1.50 -5.74 4.47
N TYR A 188 1.47 -6.80 5.30
CA TYR A 188 0.33 -7.13 6.15
C TYR A 188 0.07 -6.05 7.20
N ASN A 189 1.10 -5.59 7.89
CA ASN A 189 0.95 -4.54 8.89
C ASN A 189 0.56 -3.18 8.26
N ASP A 190 1.14 -2.82 7.11
CA ASP A 190 0.73 -1.63 6.34
C ASP A 190 -0.73 -1.73 5.88
N HIS A 191 -1.16 -2.91 5.41
CA HIS A 191 -2.56 -3.18 5.09
C HIS A 191 -3.46 -2.98 6.32
N HIS A 192 -3.14 -3.60 7.45
CA HIS A 192 -3.98 -3.57 8.65
C HIS A 192 -4.18 -2.13 9.15
N VAL A 193 -3.08 -1.36 9.24
CA VAL A 193 -3.13 0.06 9.60
C VAL A 193 -4.07 0.84 8.69
N HIS A 194 -3.91 0.65 7.37
CA HIS A 194 -4.69 1.39 6.39
C HIS A 194 -6.16 0.93 6.34
N TRP A 195 -6.44 -0.36 6.53
CA TRP A 195 -7.80 -0.88 6.60
C TRP A 195 -8.59 -0.21 7.72
N HIS A 196 -7.98 -0.04 8.90
CA HIS A 196 -8.59 0.71 10.02
C HIS A 196 -8.84 2.18 9.69
N MET A 197 -8.20 2.78 8.67
CA MET A 197 -8.52 4.14 8.20
C MET A 197 -9.67 4.16 7.17
N ALA A 198 -9.83 3.08 6.42
CA ALA A 198 -10.72 2.99 5.26
C ALA A 198 -12.17 2.59 5.60
N LYS A 199 -12.48 2.02 6.77
CA LYS A 199 -13.74 1.33 7.14
C LYS A 199 -15.10 2.04 6.95
N VAL A 200 -15.17 3.27 6.46
CA VAL A 200 -16.43 4.01 6.38
C VAL A 200 -17.25 3.54 5.17
N ILE A 201 -17.86 2.36 5.30
CA ILE A 201 -18.74 1.72 4.32
C ILE A 201 -20.08 1.30 4.94
N ASP A 202 -21.08 1.03 4.12
CA ASP A 202 -22.26 0.31 4.58
C ASP A 202 -21.85 -1.08 5.12
N ARG A 203 -22.65 -1.64 6.03
CA ARG A 203 -22.36 -2.94 6.66
C ARG A 203 -20.96 -3.02 7.33
N GLN A 204 -20.43 -1.90 7.85
CA GLN A 204 -19.12 -1.86 8.49
C GLN A 204 -18.92 -2.92 9.58
N GLY A 205 -19.96 -3.23 10.39
CA GLY A 205 -19.84 -4.28 11.41
C GLY A 205 -19.60 -5.66 10.81
N GLU A 206 -20.23 -5.94 9.67
CA GLU A 206 -20.00 -7.19 8.95
C GLU A 206 -18.62 -7.21 8.30
N LEU A 207 -18.16 -6.08 7.75
CA LEU A 207 -16.79 -5.96 7.27
C LEU A 207 -15.78 -6.24 8.38
N PHE A 208 -16.03 -5.69 9.57
CA PHE A 208 -15.20 -5.92 10.74
C PHE A 208 -15.11 -7.40 11.09
N LEU A 209 -16.24 -8.09 11.25
CA LEU A 209 -16.23 -9.52 11.56
C LEU A 209 -15.61 -10.35 10.44
N TYR A 210 -15.90 -10.00 9.18
CA TYR A 210 -15.43 -10.74 8.02
C TYR A 210 -13.90 -10.67 7.88
N MET A 211 -13.34 -9.45 7.88
CA MET A 211 -11.90 -9.25 7.70
C MET A 211 -11.10 -9.93 8.82
N HIS A 212 -11.54 -9.77 10.07
CA HIS A 212 -10.90 -10.43 11.20
C HIS A 212 -11.09 -11.96 11.22
N SER A 213 -12.25 -12.46 10.79
CA SER A 213 -12.45 -13.90 10.61
C SER A 213 -11.55 -14.47 9.52
N GLN A 214 -11.36 -13.76 8.40
CA GLN A 214 -10.52 -14.20 7.29
C GLN A 214 -9.04 -14.20 7.65
N MET A 215 -8.53 -13.19 8.39
CA MET A 215 -7.14 -13.24 8.85
C MET A 215 -6.91 -14.41 9.84
N VAL A 216 -7.89 -14.73 10.71
CA VAL A 216 -7.79 -15.86 11.63
C VAL A 216 -7.76 -17.17 10.84
N ALA A 217 -8.65 -17.36 9.86
CA ALA A 217 -8.65 -18.54 8.99
C ALA A 217 -7.31 -18.75 8.29
N ARG A 218 -6.73 -17.66 7.76
CA ARG A 218 -5.41 -17.66 7.12
C ARG A 218 -4.29 -17.98 8.10
N TYR A 219 -4.31 -17.41 9.31
CA TYR A 219 -3.30 -17.64 10.35
C TYR A 219 -3.36 -19.05 10.96
N GLU A 220 -4.55 -19.60 11.19
CA GLU A 220 -4.72 -20.98 11.64
C GLU A 220 -4.23 -21.97 10.57
N THR A 221 -4.57 -21.70 9.30
CA THR A 221 -4.07 -22.48 8.17
C THR A 221 -2.56 -22.40 8.06
N GLU A 222 -1.96 -21.22 8.26
CA GLU A 222 -0.51 -21.04 8.29
C GLU A 222 0.14 -21.84 9.43
N GLY A 223 -0.48 -21.85 10.62
CA GLY A 223 -0.05 -22.68 11.74
C GLY A 223 -0.05 -24.17 11.39
N LEU A 224 -1.10 -24.67 10.74
CA LEU A 224 -1.17 -26.06 10.28
C LEU A 224 -0.08 -26.40 9.25
N CYS A 225 0.35 -25.45 8.43
CA CYS A 225 1.47 -25.63 7.51
C CYS A 225 2.79 -25.95 8.26
N TRP A 226 2.90 -25.54 9.52
CA TRP A 226 4.01 -25.84 10.42
C TRP A 226 3.71 -26.91 11.47
N ASN A 227 2.57 -27.61 11.35
CA ASN A 227 2.08 -28.57 12.34
C ASN A 227 1.90 -27.97 13.75
N LEU A 228 1.62 -26.67 13.83
CA LEU A 228 1.19 -26.05 15.08
C LEU A 228 -0.25 -26.44 15.40
N PRO A 229 -0.63 -26.49 16.69
CA PRO A 229 -2.04 -26.65 17.05
C PRO A 229 -2.86 -25.46 16.54
N LEU A 230 -4.15 -25.68 16.33
CA LEU A 230 -5.11 -24.59 16.11
C LEU A 230 -5.06 -23.60 17.26
N VAL A 231 -5.31 -22.33 16.97
CA VAL A 231 -5.24 -21.26 17.95
C VAL A 231 -6.30 -21.50 19.03
N ARG A 232 -5.93 -21.43 20.31
CA ARG A 232 -6.92 -21.47 21.39
C ARG A 232 -7.62 -20.11 21.44
N PRO A 233 -8.97 -20.03 21.28
CA PRO A 233 -9.69 -18.76 21.38
C PRO A 233 -9.69 -18.26 22.82
N TRP A 234 -9.59 -16.95 23.00
CA TRP A 234 -9.69 -16.29 24.31
C TRP A 234 -11.15 -16.18 24.80
N ASN A 235 -11.88 -17.31 24.84
CA ASN A 235 -13.28 -17.33 25.26
C ASN A 235 -13.43 -17.26 26.80
N GLN A 236 -12.45 -17.81 27.52
CA GLN A 236 -12.32 -17.74 28.97
C GLN A 236 -11.34 -16.61 29.29
N TYR A 237 -11.79 -15.55 29.96
CA TYR A 237 -11.00 -14.33 30.14
C TYR A 237 -10.01 -14.43 31.30
N ASP A 238 -10.11 -15.48 32.10
CA ASP A 238 -9.19 -15.90 33.15
C ASP A 238 -8.15 -16.93 32.68
N ASP A 239 -8.10 -17.19 31.37
CA ASP A 239 -7.08 -18.02 30.74
C ASP A 239 -5.69 -17.33 30.78
N VAL A 240 -4.65 -18.09 30.40
CA VAL A 240 -3.25 -17.67 30.39
C VAL A 240 -2.68 -17.73 28.98
N LEU A 241 -1.79 -16.79 28.64
CA LEU A 241 -0.95 -16.85 27.46
C LEU A 241 0.25 -17.74 27.76
N GLU A 242 0.16 -19.03 27.42
CA GLU A 242 1.22 -20.02 27.70
C GLU A 242 2.59 -19.59 27.19
N PHE A 243 2.63 -18.93 26.03
CA PHE A 243 3.82 -18.34 25.46
C PHE A 243 3.87 -16.84 25.74
N GLY A 244 5.05 -16.36 26.14
CA GLY A 244 5.31 -14.93 26.23
C GLY A 244 5.52 -14.30 24.85
N TYR A 245 5.54 -12.98 24.81
CA TYR A 245 5.86 -12.21 23.62
C TYR A 245 6.97 -11.22 23.94
N SER A 246 7.96 -11.14 23.05
CA SER A 246 8.98 -10.09 23.08
C SER A 246 8.93 -9.32 21.76
N PRO A 247 8.91 -7.99 21.78
CA PRO A 247 9.08 -7.17 20.59
C PRO A 247 10.38 -7.53 19.85
N LEU A 248 10.42 -7.28 18.55
CA LEU A 248 11.67 -7.30 17.80
C LEU A 248 12.67 -6.30 18.41
N PRO A 249 14.00 -6.55 18.33
CA PRO A 249 14.99 -5.63 18.90
C PRO A 249 14.84 -4.17 18.43
N GLY A 250 14.50 -3.94 17.16
CA GLY A 250 14.23 -2.59 16.63
C GLY A 250 12.92 -1.95 17.12
N LEU A 251 12.12 -2.66 17.90
CA LEU A 251 10.83 -2.20 18.43
C LEU A 251 10.75 -2.23 19.95
N ILE A 252 11.75 -2.80 20.64
CA ILE A 252 11.72 -3.01 22.10
C ILE A 252 11.73 -1.69 22.89
N GLU A 253 12.28 -0.63 22.31
CA GLU A 253 12.24 0.73 22.87
C GLU A 253 10.87 1.41 22.71
N TYR A 254 10.02 0.90 21.81
CA TYR A 254 8.71 1.48 21.54
C TYR A 254 7.63 0.92 22.47
N TYR A 255 7.57 -0.41 22.67
CA TYR A 255 6.57 -1.06 23.52
C TYR A 255 7.14 -2.24 24.32
N GLY A 256 6.41 -2.67 25.35
CA GLY A 256 6.71 -3.86 26.14
C GLY A 256 6.13 -5.16 25.58
N GLY A 257 6.82 -6.25 25.86
CA GLY A 257 6.26 -7.61 25.76
C GLY A 257 5.69 -8.08 27.09
N TYR A 258 5.36 -9.37 27.19
CA TYR A 258 4.88 -10.00 28.42
C TYR A 258 5.50 -11.40 28.59
N ALA A 259 5.61 -11.83 29.85
CA ALA A 259 6.20 -13.13 30.18
C ALA A 259 5.25 -14.30 29.84
N PRO A 260 5.76 -15.53 29.68
CA PRO A 260 4.93 -16.73 29.62
C PRO A 260 3.97 -16.84 30.81
N PHE A 261 2.81 -17.45 30.57
CA PHE A 261 1.70 -17.62 31.52
C PHE A 261 1.10 -16.32 32.07
N SER A 262 1.25 -15.20 31.35
CA SER A 262 0.56 -13.95 31.68
C SER A 262 -0.95 -14.10 31.47
N SER A 263 -1.76 -13.50 32.34
CA SER A 263 -3.22 -13.44 32.22
C SER A 263 -3.71 -12.02 32.45
N TRP A 264 -4.93 -11.72 31.98
CA TRP A 264 -5.56 -10.44 32.27
C TRP A 264 -5.66 -10.20 33.77
N TYR A 265 -5.27 -9.00 34.22
CA TYR A 265 -5.49 -8.58 35.58
C TYR A 265 -6.99 -8.56 35.89
N ALA A 266 -7.38 -9.15 37.02
CA ALA A 266 -8.78 -9.22 37.42
C ALA A 266 -9.42 -7.83 37.55
N ILE A 267 -8.68 -6.87 38.12
CA ILE A 267 -9.10 -5.48 38.26
C ILE A 267 -8.28 -4.63 37.27
N ARG A 268 -7.02 -4.36 37.58
CA ARG A 268 -6.07 -3.62 36.74
C ARG A 268 -4.63 -3.93 37.16
N ASN A 269 -3.68 -3.61 36.29
CA ASN A 269 -2.26 -3.62 36.59
C ASN A 269 -1.97 -2.50 37.62
N PRO A 270 -1.43 -2.85 38.80
CA PRO A 270 -1.19 -1.87 39.87
C PRO A 270 -0.12 -0.83 39.52
N GLU A 271 0.71 -1.08 38.51
CA GLU A 271 1.72 -0.11 38.05
C GLU A 271 1.11 1.00 37.21
N ILE A 272 -0.05 0.79 36.57
CA ILE A 272 -0.70 1.86 35.80
C ILE A 272 -1.17 2.94 36.80
N PRO A 273 -0.84 4.24 36.61
CA PRO A 273 -1.38 5.29 37.45
C PRO A 273 -2.90 5.36 37.40
N ASP A 274 -3.54 5.86 38.46
CA ASP A 274 -4.99 6.13 38.41
C ASP A 274 -5.26 7.28 37.43
N VAL A 275 -5.73 6.91 36.23
CA VAL A 275 -6.12 7.82 35.15
C VAL A 275 -7.62 7.63 34.84
N PRO A 276 -8.31 8.64 34.29
CA PRO A 276 -9.73 8.51 33.92
C PRO A 276 -10.03 7.31 33.01
N ASP A 277 -9.08 6.94 32.14
CA ASP A 277 -9.18 5.80 31.21
C ASP A 277 -8.45 4.55 31.70
N ALA A 278 -8.48 4.29 33.01
CA ALA A 278 -7.92 3.08 33.58
C ALA A 278 -8.58 1.84 32.94
N PRO A 279 -7.82 0.75 32.71
CA PRO A 279 -8.38 -0.48 32.16
C PRO A 279 -9.57 -0.97 32.98
N VAL A 280 -10.63 -1.37 32.28
CA VAL A 280 -11.84 -1.90 32.91
C VAL A 280 -11.56 -3.27 33.57
N PRO A 281 -12.24 -3.62 34.69
CA PRO A 281 -12.09 -4.93 35.32
C PRO A 281 -12.50 -6.07 34.39
N ARG A 282 -11.84 -7.23 34.51
CA ARG A 282 -12.13 -8.42 33.71
C ARG A 282 -13.61 -8.82 33.78
N ALA A 283 -14.20 -8.79 34.99
CA ALA A 283 -15.60 -9.15 35.22
C ALA A 283 -16.60 -8.28 34.43
N GLN A 284 -16.23 -7.03 34.12
CA GLN A 284 -17.05 -6.16 33.29
C GLN A 284 -17.08 -6.64 31.83
N LEU A 285 -15.93 -7.03 31.27
CA LEU A 285 -15.89 -7.64 29.94
C LEU A 285 -16.61 -8.98 29.91
N GLU A 286 -16.49 -9.81 30.96
CA GLU A 286 -17.24 -11.07 31.07
C GLU A 286 -18.75 -10.82 31.03
N THR A 287 -19.23 -9.78 31.72
CA THR A 287 -20.65 -9.37 31.70
C THR A 287 -21.09 -8.96 30.29
N TRP A 288 -20.31 -8.13 29.60
CA TRP A 288 -20.62 -7.74 28.21
C TRP A 288 -20.60 -8.93 27.26
N ARG A 289 -19.59 -9.81 27.37
CA ARG A 289 -19.50 -11.06 26.60
C ARG A 289 -20.76 -11.90 26.75
N ASP A 290 -21.18 -12.15 27.98
CA ASP A 290 -22.32 -13.01 28.28
C ASP A 290 -23.65 -12.37 27.82
N ASN A 291 -23.79 -11.05 27.93
CA ASN A 291 -24.94 -10.31 27.40
C ASN A 291 -25.01 -10.38 25.87
N ILE A 292 -23.87 -10.27 25.17
CA ILE A 292 -23.82 -10.39 23.70
C ILE A 292 -24.15 -11.83 23.27
N TYR A 293 -23.58 -12.84 23.95
CA TYR A 293 -23.93 -14.24 23.70
C TYR A 293 -25.43 -14.50 23.86
N GLN A 294 -26.02 -13.97 24.94
CA GLN A 294 -27.43 -14.12 25.23
C GLN A 294 -28.29 -13.39 24.19
N ALA A 295 -27.92 -12.18 23.77
CA ALA A 295 -28.62 -11.43 22.73
C ALA A 295 -28.63 -12.15 21.37
N ILE A 296 -27.50 -12.74 20.97
CA ILE A 296 -27.44 -13.59 19.76
C ILE A 296 -28.37 -14.80 19.93
N LYS A 297 -28.27 -15.49 21.06
CA LYS A 297 -29.10 -16.67 21.39
C LYS A 297 -30.59 -16.36 21.44
N ASP A 298 -31.00 -15.17 21.89
CA ASP A 298 -32.40 -14.73 21.93
C ASP A 298 -32.85 -14.23 20.54
N GLY A 299 -31.93 -13.66 19.76
CA GLY A 299 -32.17 -13.24 18.39
C GLY A 299 -32.56 -11.77 18.28
N TYR A 300 -32.20 -10.97 19.27
CA TYR A 300 -32.37 -9.53 19.25
C TYR A 300 -31.37 -8.86 20.20
N PHE A 301 -31.02 -7.60 19.92
CA PHE A 301 -30.31 -6.74 20.87
C PHE A 301 -31.27 -5.74 21.49
N TRP A 302 -31.07 -5.41 22.76
CA TRP A 302 -31.78 -4.31 23.40
C TRP A 302 -31.22 -2.96 22.96
N THR A 303 -32.12 -2.02 22.71
CA THR A 303 -31.80 -0.64 22.38
C THR A 303 -32.40 0.27 23.44
N LYS A 304 -31.85 1.48 23.57
CA LYS A 304 -32.22 2.48 24.55
C LYS A 304 -32.38 3.82 23.85
N ASN A 305 -33.44 4.55 24.17
CA ASN A 305 -33.56 5.96 23.81
C ASN A 305 -32.86 6.79 24.89
N ASN A 306 -31.81 7.52 24.52
CA ASN A 306 -31.01 8.27 25.50
C ASN A 306 -31.75 9.48 26.10
N SER A 307 -32.82 9.97 25.46
CA SER A 307 -33.63 11.08 25.95
C SER A 307 -34.77 10.63 26.88
N THR A 308 -35.39 9.48 26.61
CA THR A 308 -36.55 8.99 27.38
C THR A 308 -36.23 7.85 28.34
N GLY A 309 -35.10 7.17 28.16
CA GLY A 309 -34.73 5.95 28.88
C GLY A 309 -35.51 4.70 28.45
N GLU A 310 -36.41 4.83 27.48
CA GLU A 310 -37.21 3.73 26.95
C GLU A 310 -36.31 2.68 26.29
N THR A 311 -36.66 1.40 26.45
CA THR A 311 -35.95 0.29 25.81
C THR A 311 -36.86 -0.48 24.86
N LYS A 312 -36.26 -1.00 23.79
CA LYS A 312 -36.96 -1.87 22.82
C LYS A 312 -36.01 -2.89 22.20
N GLN A 313 -36.56 -3.93 21.61
CA GLN A 313 -35.81 -4.98 20.93
C GLN A 313 -35.49 -4.59 19.47
N LEU A 314 -34.26 -4.82 19.06
CA LEU A 314 -33.80 -4.80 17.68
C LEU A 314 -33.61 -6.25 17.20
N PRO A 315 -34.55 -6.81 16.42
CA PRO A 315 -34.47 -8.20 15.98
C PRO A 315 -33.31 -8.42 15.02
N LEU A 316 -32.64 -9.56 15.22
CA LEU A 316 -31.66 -10.10 14.29
C LEU A 316 -32.40 -10.94 13.23
N THR A 317 -31.93 -10.82 12.00
CA THR A 317 -32.45 -11.51 10.81
C THR A 317 -31.28 -12.08 10.04
N GLY A 318 -31.55 -12.93 9.05
CA GLY A 318 -30.50 -13.42 8.17
C GLY A 318 -29.63 -12.31 7.60
N ASP A 319 -30.24 -11.23 7.10
CA ASP A 319 -29.53 -10.18 6.37
C ASP A 319 -28.72 -9.24 7.28
N ASN A 320 -29.22 -8.94 8.48
CA ASN A 320 -28.59 -7.94 9.36
C ASN A 320 -27.70 -8.55 10.46
N CYS A 321 -27.75 -9.87 10.68
CA CYS A 321 -27.20 -10.48 11.89
C CYS A 321 -25.70 -10.21 12.08
N LEU A 322 -24.89 -10.47 11.05
CA LEU A 322 -23.44 -10.26 11.12
C LEU A 322 -23.09 -8.78 11.26
N ASN A 323 -23.83 -7.89 10.59
CA ASN A 323 -23.58 -6.45 10.70
C ASN A 323 -23.88 -5.93 12.11
N ILE A 324 -25.05 -6.24 12.67
CA ILE A 324 -25.42 -5.77 14.02
C ILE A 324 -24.49 -6.36 15.07
N VAL A 325 -24.18 -7.66 14.99
CA VAL A 325 -23.22 -8.29 15.93
C VAL A 325 -21.85 -7.62 15.83
N GLY A 326 -21.36 -7.35 14.62
CA GLY A 326 -20.09 -6.66 14.44
C GLY A 326 -20.08 -5.24 15.00
N VAL A 327 -21.15 -4.46 14.78
CA VAL A 327 -21.28 -3.11 15.36
C VAL A 327 -21.28 -3.16 16.89
N VAL A 328 -21.96 -4.13 17.49
CA VAL A 328 -22.01 -4.28 18.95
C VAL A 328 -20.65 -4.72 19.51
N VAL A 329 -19.97 -5.66 18.87
CA VAL A 329 -18.69 -6.22 19.35
C VAL A 329 -17.55 -5.20 19.20
N GLU A 330 -17.45 -4.54 18.05
CA GLU A 330 -16.43 -3.52 17.79
C GLU A 330 -16.71 -2.23 18.56
N ALA A 331 -17.98 -1.77 18.58
CA ALA A 331 -18.45 -0.58 19.29
C ALA A 331 -17.64 0.73 19.06
N GLU A 332 -16.83 0.81 18.01
CA GLU A 332 -15.96 1.96 17.73
C GLU A 332 -16.76 3.17 17.18
N SER A 333 -17.72 2.92 16.29
CA SER A 333 -18.47 4.00 15.63
C SER A 333 -19.78 4.33 16.36
N ALA A 334 -19.82 5.46 17.05
CA ALA A 334 -21.04 5.98 17.68
C ALA A 334 -22.18 6.21 16.67
N ALA A 335 -21.85 6.50 15.40
CA ALA A 335 -22.84 6.70 14.35
C ALA A 335 -23.58 5.40 14.00
N LEU A 336 -22.88 4.27 13.97
CA LEU A 336 -23.47 2.97 13.61
C LEU A 336 -24.38 2.40 14.71
N LYS A 337 -24.22 2.86 15.94
CA LYS A 337 -25.05 2.45 17.07
C LYS A 337 -26.40 3.16 17.12
N LYS A 338 -26.52 4.31 16.46
CA LYS A 338 -27.75 5.11 16.41
C LYS A 338 -28.68 4.57 15.33
N LEU A 339 -29.94 4.37 15.71
CA LEU A 339 -31.00 3.93 14.82
C LEU A 339 -31.81 5.14 14.31
N PRO A 340 -32.44 5.04 13.12
CA PRO A 340 -33.18 6.16 12.53
C PRO A 340 -34.34 6.70 13.37
N ASP A 341 -34.87 5.90 14.30
CA ASP A 341 -36.01 6.22 15.14
C ASP A 341 -35.61 6.81 16.52
N GLY A 342 -34.36 7.25 16.67
CA GLY A 342 -33.87 7.94 17.86
C GLY A 342 -33.41 7.02 18.99
N PHE A 343 -33.49 5.70 18.82
CA PHE A 343 -32.90 4.73 19.75
C PHE A 343 -31.44 4.46 19.38
N SER A 344 -30.66 3.93 20.31
CA SER A 344 -29.33 3.39 20.06
C SER A 344 -29.16 2.01 20.69
N LEU A 345 -28.21 1.22 20.20
CA LEU A 345 -27.79 0.00 20.90
C LEU A 345 -27.47 0.32 22.37
N ASN A 346 -27.90 -0.55 23.29
CA ASN A 346 -27.76 -0.29 24.71
C ASN A 346 -26.31 -0.52 25.17
N GLU A 347 -25.51 0.55 25.16
CA GLU A 347 -24.09 0.51 25.53
C GLU A 347 -23.87 0.08 27.00
N ASP A 348 -24.84 0.32 27.89
CA ASP A 348 -24.75 -0.14 29.29
C ASP A 348 -24.73 -1.68 29.37
N LEU A 349 -25.44 -2.36 28.45
CA LEU A 349 -25.54 -3.82 28.42
C LEU A 349 -24.40 -4.48 27.66
N TYR A 350 -23.95 -3.88 26.56
CA TYR A 350 -23.04 -4.54 25.61
C TYR A 350 -21.63 -3.94 25.57
N GLY A 351 -21.47 -2.72 26.10
CA GLY A 351 -20.18 -2.07 26.24
C GLY A 351 -19.39 -1.88 24.97
N ASN A 352 -18.06 -2.01 25.09
CA ASN A 352 -17.10 -1.93 24.00
C ASN A 352 -16.09 -3.08 24.10
N LEU A 353 -16.57 -4.29 23.83
CA LEU A 353 -15.86 -5.53 24.16
C LEU A 353 -14.52 -5.65 23.43
N HIS A 354 -14.51 -5.48 22.09
CA HIS A 354 -13.31 -5.61 21.26
C HIS A 354 -12.16 -4.72 21.73
N ASN A 355 -12.41 -3.42 21.86
CA ASN A 355 -11.36 -2.44 22.12
C ASN A 355 -10.87 -2.50 23.58
N PHE A 356 -11.77 -2.76 24.54
CA PHE A 356 -11.33 -2.99 25.92
C PHE A 356 -10.58 -4.31 26.08
N GLY A 357 -10.87 -5.35 25.30
CA GLY A 357 -10.04 -6.56 25.29
C GLY A 357 -8.62 -6.29 24.81
N HIS A 358 -8.46 -5.46 23.77
CA HIS A 358 -7.15 -4.93 23.37
C HIS A 358 -6.42 -4.22 24.51
N ASP A 359 -7.13 -3.35 25.23
CA ASP A 359 -6.58 -2.63 26.39
C ASP A 359 -6.10 -3.59 27.49
N LYS A 360 -6.85 -4.66 27.78
CA LYS A 360 -6.44 -5.70 28.74
C LYS A 360 -5.17 -6.46 28.33
N PHE A 361 -4.95 -6.69 27.04
CA PHE A 361 -3.69 -7.27 26.56
C PHE A 361 -2.54 -6.25 26.58
N ALA A 362 -2.81 -5.00 26.22
CA ALA A 362 -1.82 -3.93 26.28
C ALA A 362 -1.32 -3.70 27.73
N GLU A 363 -2.20 -3.85 28.71
CA GLU A 363 -1.92 -3.79 30.14
C GLU A 363 -0.88 -4.84 30.59
N LEU A 364 -0.82 -6.01 29.94
CA LEU A 364 0.17 -7.05 30.26
C LEU A 364 1.59 -6.61 29.90
N GLY A 365 1.72 -5.82 28.83
CA GLY A 365 2.98 -5.27 28.38
C GLY A 365 3.35 -3.95 29.05
N TYR A 366 2.60 -3.51 30.07
CA TYR A 366 2.81 -2.22 30.70
C TYR A 366 4.09 -2.19 31.56
N HIS A 367 4.93 -1.16 31.40
CA HIS A 367 6.17 -0.99 32.18
C HIS A 367 6.44 0.47 32.54
N ASN A 368 6.60 0.78 33.83
CA ASN A 368 6.80 2.14 34.35
C ASN A 368 8.25 2.67 34.34
N TYR A 369 9.26 1.81 34.17
CA TYR A 369 10.66 2.16 34.48
C TYR A 369 11.59 2.25 33.27
N LEU A 370 11.05 2.09 32.06
CA LEU A 370 11.84 2.12 30.84
C LEU A 370 11.64 3.46 30.14
N ASN A 371 12.70 4.01 29.52
CA ASN A 371 12.67 5.24 28.70
C ASN A 371 11.82 5.08 27.41
N LYS A 372 10.78 4.24 27.43
CA LYS A 372 9.94 3.92 26.28
C LYS A 372 9.03 5.08 25.94
N ALA A 373 8.79 5.25 24.64
CA ALA A 373 7.86 6.24 24.14
C ALA A 373 6.40 5.89 24.47
N ASP A 374 6.07 4.60 24.58
CA ASP A 374 4.76 4.08 24.96
C ASP A 374 4.93 3.08 26.12
N PRO A 375 4.35 3.34 27.32
CA PRO A 375 4.50 2.45 28.45
C PRO A 375 3.69 1.15 28.29
N TYR A 376 2.73 1.08 27.37
CA TYR A 376 1.86 -0.08 27.13
C TYR A 376 2.48 -1.12 26.18
N GLY A 377 1.89 -2.32 26.15
CA GLY A 377 2.13 -3.31 25.11
C GLY A 377 1.53 -2.92 23.76
N LEU A 378 1.98 -3.59 22.69
CA LEU A 378 1.62 -3.25 21.30
C LEU A 378 0.12 -3.31 21.01
N MET A 379 -0.61 -4.14 21.76
CA MET A 379 -2.05 -4.32 21.59
C MET A 379 -2.87 -3.04 21.77
N ILE A 380 -2.29 -1.92 22.25
CA ILE A 380 -2.94 -0.60 22.33
C ILE A 380 -2.97 0.18 21.00
N SER A 381 -2.26 -0.29 19.97
CA SER A 381 -2.07 0.43 18.71
C SER A 381 -2.37 -0.42 17.48
N ASN A 382 -3.11 0.17 16.53
CA ASN A 382 -3.36 -0.46 15.23
C ASN A 382 -2.11 -0.47 14.33
N PHE A 383 -1.06 0.28 14.71
CA PHE A 383 0.24 0.33 14.04
C PHE A 383 0.90 -1.04 13.84
N GLY A 384 0.64 -1.97 14.75
CA GLY A 384 1.28 -3.28 14.70
C GLY A 384 0.65 -4.34 15.60
N SER A 385 -0.55 -4.13 16.16
CA SER A 385 -1.19 -5.14 17.02
C SER A 385 -1.18 -6.58 16.48
N PRO A 386 -1.25 -6.86 15.16
CA PRO A 386 -1.16 -8.23 14.67
C PRO A 386 0.18 -8.94 14.91
N ARG A 387 1.25 -8.20 15.21
CA ARG A 387 2.60 -8.69 15.55
C ARG A 387 2.61 -9.46 16.88
N ASP A 388 1.82 -8.99 17.83
CA ASP A 388 1.66 -9.59 19.15
C ASP A 388 0.92 -10.92 19.04
N SER A 389 1.48 -11.98 19.63
CA SER A 389 0.85 -13.31 19.59
C SER A 389 -0.53 -13.38 20.27
N SER A 390 -0.82 -12.48 21.22
CA SER A 390 -2.12 -12.42 21.91
C SER A 390 -3.26 -11.89 21.05
N PHE A 391 -2.94 -11.16 19.98
CA PHE A 391 -3.91 -10.68 19.00
C PHE A 391 -4.75 -11.84 18.43
N TRP A 392 -4.12 -12.99 18.17
CA TRP A 392 -4.72 -14.11 17.46
C TRP A 392 -5.74 -14.89 18.30
N PRO A 393 -5.46 -15.27 19.57
CA PRO A 393 -6.46 -15.77 20.50
C PRO A 393 -7.64 -14.80 20.69
N TRP A 394 -7.37 -13.50 20.78
CA TRP A 394 -8.42 -12.49 20.93
C TRP A 394 -9.32 -12.43 19.70
N HIS A 395 -8.75 -12.35 18.50
CA HIS A 395 -9.52 -12.27 17.28
C HIS A 395 -10.22 -13.59 16.92
N LYS A 396 -9.71 -14.72 17.38
CA LYS A 396 -10.46 -15.99 17.31
C LYS A 396 -11.67 -15.99 18.26
N HIS A 397 -11.59 -15.32 19.40
CA HIS A 397 -12.75 -15.06 20.24
C HIS A 397 -13.73 -14.08 19.56
N ILE A 398 -13.26 -13.03 18.88
CA ILE A 398 -14.12 -12.15 18.08
C ILE A 398 -14.84 -12.93 16.97
N GLN A 399 -14.13 -13.83 16.27
CA GLN A 399 -14.71 -14.73 15.27
C GLN A 399 -15.83 -15.61 15.86
N TYR A 400 -15.74 -15.98 17.15
CA TYR A 400 -16.75 -16.81 17.81
C TYR A 400 -18.14 -16.17 17.85
N PHE A 401 -18.24 -14.84 17.99
CA PHE A 401 -19.54 -14.14 17.87
C PHE A 401 -20.14 -14.28 16.46
N GLY A 402 -19.30 -14.19 15.43
CA GLY A 402 -19.68 -14.46 14.05
C GLY A 402 -20.17 -15.90 13.86
N ARG A 403 -19.46 -16.88 14.44
CA ARG A 403 -19.85 -18.31 14.43
C ARG A 403 -21.21 -18.54 15.07
N LEU A 404 -21.49 -17.91 16.22
CA LEU A 404 -22.78 -18.01 16.90
C LEU A 404 -23.93 -17.44 16.06
N ALA A 405 -23.72 -16.26 15.45
CA ALA A 405 -24.70 -15.65 14.57
C ALA A 405 -24.93 -16.49 13.30
N ALA A 406 -23.85 -16.98 12.68
CA ALA A 406 -23.86 -17.86 11.51
C ALA A 406 -24.63 -19.17 11.74
N ALA A 407 -24.51 -19.75 12.94
CA ALA A 407 -25.22 -20.97 13.32
C ALA A 407 -26.71 -20.73 13.55
N LYS A 408 -27.07 -19.58 14.10
CA LYS A 408 -28.47 -19.25 14.39
C LYS A 408 -29.27 -18.88 13.14
N TYR A 409 -28.63 -18.24 12.17
CA TYR A 409 -29.26 -17.79 10.93
C TYR A 409 -28.66 -18.53 9.73
N PRO A 410 -28.97 -19.83 9.54
CA PRO A 410 -28.50 -20.58 8.38
C PRO A 410 -29.09 -20.01 7.09
N GLN A 411 -28.42 -20.26 5.97
CA GLN A 411 -28.80 -19.79 4.63
C GLN A 411 -28.97 -20.94 3.65
N ASP A 412 -29.90 -20.79 2.71
CA ASP A 412 -30.08 -21.75 1.62
C ASP A 412 -29.14 -21.38 0.45
N ILE A 413 -28.14 -22.22 0.19
CA ILE A 413 -27.17 -21.97 -0.89
C ILE A 413 -27.77 -22.06 -2.30
N THR A 414 -29.01 -22.57 -2.43
CA THR A 414 -29.71 -22.68 -3.71
C THR A 414 -30.52 -21.42 -4.04
N GLU A 415 -30.76 -20.53 -3.08
CA GLU A 415 -31.60 -19.34 -3.22
C GLU A 415 -31.11 -18.40 -4.33
N HIS A 416 -29.79 -18.23 -4.43
CA HIS A 416 -29.14 -17.33 -5.39
C HIS A 416 -28.26 -18.07 -6.40
N ARG A 417 -28.55 -19.35 -6.66
CA ARG A 417 -27.76 -20.15 -7.61
C ARG A 417 -27.87 -19.56 -9.02
N ALA A 418 -26.77 -19.50 -9.75
CA ALA A 418 -26.82 -19.28 -11.19
C ALA A 418 -27.29 -20.55 -11.90
N GLU A 419 -28.10 -20.39 -12.96
CA GLU A 419 -28.44 -21.49 -13.88
C GLU A 419 -27.26 -21.81 -14.80
N VAL A 420 -26.23 -22.43 -14.23
CA VAL A 420 -25.03 -22.91 -14.93
C VAL A 420 -24.57 -24.28 -14.42
N ILE A 421 -23.72 -24.92 -15.21
CA ILE A 421 -22.91 -26.07 -14.83
C ILE A 421 -21.47 -25.60 -14.79
N LEU A 422 -20.83 -25.75 -13.63
CA LEU A 422 -19.41 -25.53 -13.46
C LEU A 422 -18.64 -26.85 -13.58
N SER A 423 -17.48 -26.82 -14.23
CA SER A 423 -16.59 -27.98 -14.33
C SER A 423 -15.12 -27.55 -14.45
N ASN A 424 -14.21 -28.53 -14.32
CA ASN A 424 -12.77 -28.34 -14.58
C ASN A 424 -12.13 -27.19 -13.80
N LEU A 425 -12.57 -26.94 -12.55
CA LEU A 425 -11.90 -25.99 -11.67
C LEU A 425 -10.44 -26.39 -11.48
N SER A 426 -9.53 -25.47 -11.75
CA SER A 426 -8.09 -25.68 -11.62
C SER A 426 -7.45 -24.44 -11.02
N ILE A 427 -6.50 -24.65 -10.13
CA ILE A 427 -5.60 -23.62 -9.60
C ILE A 427 -4.18 -24.16 -9.76
N ARG A 428 -3.33 -23.42 -10.48
CA ARG A 428 -2.04 -23.94 -10.93
C ARG A 428 -1.02 -22.83 -11.16
N PRO A 429 0.29 -23.15 -11.21
CA PRO A 429 1.30 -22.18 -11.62
C PRO A 429 1.05 -21.68 -13.04
N ARG A 430 1.39 -20.43 -13.30
CA ARG A 430 1.35 -19.86 -14.66
C ARG A 430 2.45 -20.44 -15.55
N ASP A 431 3.62 -20.70 -14.96
CA ASP A 431 4.72 -21.36 -15.66
C ASP A 431 4.48 -22.86 -15.70
N LYS A 432 4.28 -23.39 -16.91
CA LYS A 432 4.12 -24.83 -17.16
C LYS A 432 5.38 -25.64 -16.87
N ASN A 433 6.53 -24.97 -16.76
CA ASN A 433 7.81 -25.58 -16.40
C ASN A 433 8.09 -25.52 -14.89
N SER A 434 7.16 -25.00 -14.07
CA SER A 434 7.30 -25.03 -12.62
C SER A 434 7.55 -26.46 -12.14
N SER A 435 8.49 -26.63 -11.19
CA SER A 435 8.95 -27.93 -10.70
C SER A 435 7.81 -28.84 -10.23
N HIS A 436 6.72 -28.25 -9.71
CA HIS A 436 5.57 -28.98 -9.18
C HIS A 436 4.32 -28.86 -10.06
N TYR A 437 4.45 -28.40 -11.31
CA TYR A 437 3.32 -28.27 -12.23
C TYR A 437 2.62 -29.62 -12.47
N SER A 438 3.40 -30.69 -12.73
CA SER A 438 2.86 -32.04 -12.95
C SER A 438 2.27 -32.68 -11.69
N ASP A 439 2.69 -32.22 -10.51
CA ASP A 439 2.17 -32.69 -9.22
C ASP A 439 0.87 -31.97 -8.82
N GLY A 440 0.38 -31.06 -9.66
CA GLY A 440 -0.82 -30.27 -9.42
C GLY A 440 -0.66 -29.31 -8.24
N GLY A 441 0.52 -28.71 -8.09
CA GLY A 441 0.77 -27.77 -7.01
C GLY A 441 1.48 -26.49 -7.40
N ILE A 442 1.41 -25.55 -6.46
CA ILE A 442 2.01 -24.23 -6.54
C ILE A 442 3.09 -24.13 -5.48
N THR A 443 4.18 -23.47 -5.84
CA THR A 443 5.35 -23.26 -5.00
C THR A 443 5.22 -21.95 -4.24
N THR A 444 5.36 -22.02 -2.92
CA THR A 444 5.56 -20.85 -2.06
C THR A 444 7.03 -20.78 -1.65
N ILE A 445 7.49 -19.57 -1.33
CA ILE A 445 8.90 -19.27 -1.12
C ILE A 445 9.03 -18.50 0.19
N LEU A 446 9.86 -19.00 1.10
CA LEU A 446 10.35 -18.22 2.23
C LEU A 446 11.70 -17.61 1.85
N GLY A 447 11.66 -16.33 1.50
CA GLY A 447 12.83 -15.51 1.25
C GLY A 447 13.35 -14.81 2.51
N PRO A 448 14.44 -14.04 2.42
CA PRO A 448 14.96 -13.30 3.56
C PRO A 448 14.07 -12.12 3.98
N PRO A 449 13.92 -11.85 5.29
CA PRO A 449 13.11 -10.74 5.78
C PRO A 449 13.82 -9.39 5.56
N ALA A 450 13.05 -8.33 5.31
CA ALA A 450 13.53 -6.96 5.33
C ALA A 450 13.60 -6.44 6.78
N VAL A 451 14.72 -6.71 7.46
CA VAL A 451 14.96 -6.30 8.86
C VAL A 451 14.80 -4.80 9.08
N ASN A 452 15.21 -3.97 8.12
CA ASN A 452 15.04 -2.51 8.14
C ASN A 452 13.56 -2.06 8.05
N LEU A 453 12.65 -2.98 7.73
CA LEU A 453 11.21 -2.80 7.70
C LEU A 453 10.52 -3.63 8.81
N MET A 454 11.27 -3.98 9.85
CA MET A 454 10.75 -4.69 11.04
C MET A 454 10.11 -6.04 10.69
N GLU A 455 10.60 -6.71 9.66
CA GLU A 455 10.26 -8.10 9.38
C GLU A 455 11.21 -9.03 10.13
N SER A 456 10.75 -10.25 10.38
CA SER A 456 11.49 -11.27 11.12
C SER A 456 11.40 -12.63 10.44
N LYS A 457 12.41 -13.49 10.65
CA LYS A 457 12.53 -14.87 10.13
C LYS A 457 12.54 -15.03 8.61
N ALA A 458 11.50 -14.60 7.90
CA ALA A 458 11.36 -14.74 6.45
C ALA A 458 10.47 -13.65 5.85
N LYS A 459 10.51 -13.54 4.52
CA LYS A 459 9.47 -12.91 3.69
C LYS A 459 8.78 -14.02 2.92
N LEU A 460 7.49 -14.24 3.18
CA LEU A 460 6.69 -15.18 2.40
C LEU A 460 6.44 -14.58 1.02
N ASP A 461 6.52 -15.42 -0.01
CA ASP A 461 6.12 -15.12 -1.38
C ASP A 461 5.61 -16.40 -2.07
N HIS A 462 5.16 -16.30 -3.31
CA HIS A 462 4.74 -17.43 -4.12
C HIS A 462 5.10 -17.24 -5.59
N GLU A 463 5.26 -18.34 -6.33
CA GLU A 463 5.32 -18.22 -7.78
C GLU A 463 3.97 -17.76 -8.34
N PRO A 464 3.93 -17.04 -9.49
CA PRO A 464 2.68 -16.58 -10.05
C PRO A 464 1.74 -17.75 -10.39
N TYR A 465 0.47 -17.64 -9.98
CA TYR A 465 -0.54 -18.66 -10.23
C TYR A 465 -1.76 -18.09 -10.97
N GLU A 466 -2.54 -18.99 -11.55
CA GLU A 466 -3.83 -18.70 -12.15
C GLU A 466 -4.86 -19.70 -11.65
N TRP A 467 -6.13 -19.30 -11.65
CA TRP A 467 -7.23 -20.22 -11.51
C TRP A 467 -8.14 -20.15 -12.73
N SER A 468 -8.76 -21.28 -13.06
CA SER A 468 -9.68 -21.39 -14.18
C SER A 468 -10.85 -22.30 -13.87
N VAL A 469 -11.99 -22.03 -14.48
CA VAL A 469 -13.19 -22.87 -14.37
C VAL A 469 -13.98 -22.80 -15.67
N ASP A 470 -14.52 -23.95 -16.08
CA ASP A 470 -15.44 -24.01 -17.20
C ASP A 470 -16.84 -23.65 -16.73
N VAL A 471 -17.49 -22.75 -17.46
CA VAL A 471 -18.84 -22.25 -17.18
C VAL A 471 -19.70 -22.51 -18.40
N LYS A 472 -20.76 -23.31 -18.22
CA LYS A 472 -21.77 -23.58 -19.24
C LYS A 472 -23.15 -23.20 -18.75
N SER A 473 -23.89 -22.42 -19.53
CA SER A 473 -25.29 -22.09 -19.20
C SER A 473 -26.17 -23.33 -19.15
N SER A 474 -27.10 -23.37 -18.20
CA SER A 474 -28.19 -24.34 -18.12
C SER A 474 -29.58 -23.68 -18.19
N ARG A 475 -29.66 -22.39 -18.56
CA ARG A 475 -30.93 -21.68 -18.78
C ARG A 475 -31.74 -22.34 -19.89
N SER A 476 -33.05 -22.37 -19.71
CA SER A 476 -33.99 -22.82 -20.75
C SER A 476 -34.01 -21.89 -21.97
N SER A 477 -33.88 -20.57 -21.74
CA SER A 477 -33.59 -19.57 -22.77
C SER A 477 -32.07 -19.40 -22.85
N PRO A 478 -31.41 -19.91 -23.89
CA PRO A 478 -29.96 -19.86 -23.98
C PRO A 478 -29.48 -18.41 -24.07
N PRO A 479 -28.31 -18.08 -23.48
CA PRO A 479 -27.77 -16.74 -23.53
C PRO A 479 -27.39 -16.34 -24.95
N SER A 480 -27.62 -15.07 -25.27
CA SER A 480 -27.28 -14.45 -26.55
C SER A 480 -26.71 -13.05 -26.32
N LYS A 481 -26.20 -12.39 -27.36
CA LYS A 481 -25.80 -10.97 -27.26
C LYS A 481 -26.95 -10.05 -26.84
N ASP A 482 -28.19 -10.39 -27.21
CA ASP A 482 -29.39 -9.61 -26.90
C ASP A 482 -30.01 -10.00 -25.53
N ASN A 483 -29.61 -11.14 -24.97
CA ASN A 483 -30.04 -11.64 -23.66
C ASN A 483 -28.86 -12.31 -22.92
N PRO A 484 -27.85 -11.53 -22.48
CA PRO A 484 -26.70 -12.09 -21.79
C PRO A 484 -27.12 -12.66 -20.43
N GLN A 485 -26.51 -13.77 -20.03
CA GLN A 485 -26.59 -14.27 -18.65
C GLN A 485 -25.41 -13.71 -17.87
N SER A 486 -25.70 -12.96 -16.81
CA SER A 486 -24.66 -12.42 -15.92
C SER A 486 -24.68 -13.18 -14.60
N LEU A 487 -23.50 -13.48 -14.08
CA LEU A 487 -23.34 -14.23 -12.84
C LEU A 487 -22.04 -13.81 -12.14
N THR A 488 -21.87 -14.19 -10.88
CA THR A 488 -20.62 -14.00 -10.14
C THR A 488 -20.01 -15.35 -9.78
N LEU A 489 -18.73 -15.52 -10.09
CA LEU A 489 -17.93 -16.65 -9.61
C LEU A 489 -17.26 -16.26 -8.30
N ARG A 490 -17.34 -17.14 -7.31
CA ARG A 490 -16.81 -16.95 -5.94
C ARG A 490 -15.81 -18.06 -5.64
N LEU A 491 -14.53 -17.73 -5.52
CA LEU A 491 -13.45 -18.69 -5.30
C LEU A 491 -13.00 -18.67 -3.83
N PHE A 492 -12.96 -19.85 -3.21
CA PHE A 492 -12.40 -20.07 -1.89
C PHE A 492 -11.43 -21.24 -1.89
N ILE A 493 -10.50 -21.26 -0.92
CA ILE A 493 -9.67 -22.43 -0.62
C ILE A 493 -9.78 -22.80 0.86
N ALA A 494 -9.57 -24.08 1.18
CA ALA A 494 -9.39 -24.54 2.55
C ALA A 494 -8.28 -25.59 2.60
N ALA A 495 -7.54 -25.62 3.71
CA ALA A 495 -6.72 -26.80 4.02
C ALA A 495 -7.66 -28.02 4.08
N LYS A 496 -7.24 -29.15 3.51
CA LYS A 496 -8.13 -30.33 3.41
C LYS A 496 -8.68 -30.78 4.77
N ASP A 497 -7.88 -30.67 5.82
CA ASP A 497 -8.27 -31.05 7.19
C ASP A 497 -9.28 -30.11 7.83
N LEU A 498 -9.46 -28.90 7.29
CA LEU A 498 -10.36 -27.87 7.79
C LEU A 498 -11.57 -27.63 6.87
N MET A 499 -11.73 -28.42 5.81
CA MET A 499 -12.72 -28.13 4.75
C MET A 499 -14.19 -28.20 5.22
N ASP A 500 -14.46 -28.87 6.34
CA ASP A 500 -15.80 -28.98 6.93
C ASP A 500 -16.08 -27.94 8.03
N ASP A 501 -15.19 -26.95 8.22
CA ASP A 501 -15.47 -25.74 9.00
C ASP A 501 -15.68 -24.53 8.08
N TYR A 502 -16.90 -23.97 8.10
CA TYR A 502 -17.30 -22.77 7.36
C TYR A 502 -16.28 -21.64 7.46
N HIS A 503 -15.80 -21.34 8.67
CA HIS A 503 -14.99 -20.15 8.89
C HIS A 503 -13.49 -20.38 8.67
N ASN A 504 -13.10 -21.54 8.14
CA ASN A 504 -11.75 -21.84 7.67
C ASN A 504 -11.62 -21.83 6.14
N TRP A 505 -12.70 -21.53 5.41
CA TRP A 505 -12.63 -21.22 3.99
C TRP A 505 -12.10 -19.80 3.78
N ILE A 506 -11.02 -19.71 3.03
CA ILE A 506 -10.29 -18.48 2.73
C ILE A 506 -10.79 -17.95 1.37
N GLU A 507 -11.34 -16.73 1.33
CA GLU A 507 -11.72 -16.10 0.06
C GLU A 507 -10.47 -15.77 -0.75
N MET A 508 -10.47 -16.18 -2.03
CA MET A 508 -9.34 -15.99 -2.94
C MET A 508 -9.67 -15.04 -4.08
N ASP A 509 -10.89 -15.07 -4.62
CA ASP A 509 -11.32 -14.18 -5.69
C ASP A 509 -12.85 -14.11 -5.81
N LYS A 510 -13.33 -13.05 -6.46
CA LYS A 510 -14.72 -12.89 -6.86
C LYS A 510 -14.81 -12.08 -8.16
N VAL A 511 -15.53 -12.60 -9.15
CA VAL A 511 -15.58 -11.96 -10.48
C VAL A 511 -16.92 -12.15 -11.17
N SER A 512 -17.48 -11.06 -11.71
CA SER A 512 -18.66 -11.12 -12.58
C SER A 512 -18.29 -11.65 -13.97
N VAL A 513 -19.10 -12.55 -14.50
CA VAL A 513 -18.94 -13.19 -15.82
C VAL A 513 -20.23 -13.01 -16.62
N HIS A 514 -20.09 -12.74 -17.92
CA HIS A 514 -21.21 -12.57 -18.84
C HIS A 514 -21.16 -13.63 -19.95
N LEU A 515 -22.15 -14.52 -19.98
CA LEU A 515 -22.33 -15.50 -21.04
C LEU A 515 -23.20 -14.89 -22.14
N THR A 516 -22.75 -15.00 -23.39
CA THR A 516 -23.46 -14.47 -24.57
C THR A 516 -23.72 -15.52 -25.65
N ASP A 517 -23.42 -16.79 -25.34
CA ASP A 517 -23.61 -17.93 -26.22
C ASP A 517 -23.81 -19.22 -25.40
N GLU A 518 -24.33 -20.27 -26.04
CA GLU A 518 -24.59 -21.57 -25.41
C GLU A 518 -23.33 -22.40 -25.14
N SER A 519 -22.19 -21.98 -25.69
CA SER A 519 -20.96 -22.75 -25.60
C SER A 519 -20.38 -22.66 -24.19
N SER A 520 -19.61 -23.67 -23.82
CA SER A 520 -18.86 -23.61 -22.56
C SER A 520 -17.71 -22.63 -22.74
N ILE A 521 -17.56 -21.69 -21.81
CA ILE A 521 -16.39 -20.83 -21.74
C ILE A 521 -15.47 -21.31 -20.62
N THR A 522 -14.16 -21.12 -20.78
CA THR A 522 -13.20 -21.27 -19.69
C THR A 522 -12.87 -19.87 -19.19
N ASN A 523 -13.30 -19.53 -17.98
CA ASN A 523 -12.85 -18.29 -17.34
C ASN A 523 -11.46 -18.53 -16.73
N VAL A 524 -10.50 -17.65 -17.01
CA VAL A 524 -9.13 -17.72 -16.48
C VAL A 524 -8.83 -16.41 -15.76
N ARG A 525 -8.28 -16.50 -14.55
CA ARG A 525 -8.04 -15.37 -13.66
C ARG A 525 -6.65 -15.47 -13.07
N LEU A 526 -5.91 -14.37 -13.12
CA LEU A 526 -4.57 -14.28 -12.55
C LEU A 526 -4.66 -14.01 -11.04
N ASP A 527 -3.67 -14.48 -10.30
CA ASP A 527 -3.41 -14.09 -8.91
C ASP A 527 -3.45 -12.57 -8.70
N THR A 528 -2.77 -11.82 -9.58
CA THR A 528 -2.71 -10.35 -9.54
C THR A 528 -4.03 -9.67 -9.86
N ASP A 529 -5.04 -10.39 -10.36
CA ASP A 529 -6.37 -9.85 -10.67
C ASP A 529 -7.39 -10.06 -9.54
N SER A 530 -7.01 -10.80 -8.49
CA SER A 530 -7.89 -11.16 -7.36
C SER A 530 -8.63 -9.96 -6.75
N SER A 531 -9.92 -10.11 -6.45
CA SER A 531 -10.70 -9.10 -5.71
C SER A 531 -10.26 -8.90 -4.25
N VAL A 532 -9.45 -9.82 -3.72
CA VAL A 532 -8.96 -9.85 -2.33
C VAL A 532 -7.56 -9.23 -2.23
N ALA A 533 -6.71 -9.51 -3.22
CA ALA A 533 -5.33 -9.08 -3.24
C ALA A 533 -5.19 -7.56 -3.36
N ARG A 534 -4.32 -7.01 -2.53
CA ARG A 534 -3.80 -5.66 -2.63
C ARG A 534 -3.04 -5.49 -3.94
N LYS A 535 -3.36 -4.45 -4.72
CA LYS A 535 -2.73 -4.14 -6.02
C LYS A 535 -1.44 -3.35 -5.86
N MET A 536 -0.50 -3.94 -5.14
CA MET A 536 0.79 -3.34 -4.82
C MET A 536 1.87 -4.42 -4.84
N GLY A 537 3.07 -4.05 -5.27
CA GLY A 537 4.25 -4.87 -5.07
C GLY A 537 4.68 -4.88 -3.60
N ASN A 538 5.67 -5.70 -3.29
CA ASN A 538 6.24 -5.80 -1.94
C ASN A 538 6.70 -4.44 -1.42
N TYR A 539 6.63 -4.28 -0.11
CA TYR A 539 7.04 -3.07 0.62
C TYR A 539 6.28 -1.82 0.21
N SER A 540 4.98 -1.98 0.00
CA SER A 540 4.05 -0.92 -0.39
C SER A 540 4.43 -0.21 -1.69
N GLU A 541 4.91 -0.96 -2.67
CA GLU A 541 5.15 -0.42 -4.00
C GLU A 541 3.83 -0.24 -4.76
N LEU A 542 3.54 1.00 -5.19
CA LEU A 542 2.30 1.32 -5.89
C LEU A 542 2.31 0.73 -7.31
N ASP A 543 1.23 0.05 -7.67
CA ASP A 543 0.91 -0.21 -9.08
C ASP A 543 0.26 1.06 -9.67
N PRO A 544 0.88 1.70 -10.70
CA PRO A 544 0.34 2.90 -11.35
C PRO A 544 -1.11 2.76 -11.84
N ASN A 545 -1.53 1.55 -12.19
CA ASN A 545 -2.88 1.29 -12.71
C ASN A 545 -3.96 1.36 -11.64
N PHE A 546 -3.60 1.17 -10.37
CA PHE A 546 -4.52 1.03 -9.24
C PHE A 546 -4.33 2.12 -8.16
N VAL A 547 -3.56 3.18 -8.45
CA VAL A 547 -3.32 4.28 -7.51
C VAL A 547 -4.63 4.99 -7.15
N SER A 548 -4.96 4.95 -5.86
CA SER A 548 -6.08 5.66 -5.23
C SER A 548 -5.80 5.83 -3.74
N PRO A 549 -6.49 6.69 -2.99
CA PRO A 549 -6.28 6.77 -1.55
C PRO A 549 -6.57 5.46 -0.79
N TRP A 550 -7.29 4.51 -1.40
CA TRP A 550 -7.65 3.20 -0.85
C TRP A 550 -6.75 2.06 -1.33
N CYS A 551 -5.77 2.33 -2.22
CA CYS A 551 -4.90 1.31 -2.83
C CYS A 551 -4.05 0.50 -1.87
N ARG A 552 -3.86 1.00 -0.65
CA ARG A 552 -3.11 0.33 0.40
C ARG A 552 -3.93 -0.70 1.18
N CYS A 553 -5.24 -0.66 1.03
CA CYS A 553 -6.12 -1.66 1.61
C CYS A 553 -6.08 -2.94 0.76
N GLY A 554 -6.29 -4.11 1.36
CA GLY A 554 -6.34 -5.42 0.68
C GLY A 554 -5.32 -6.40 1.23
N TRP A 555 -5.55 -7.69 1.02
CA TRP A 555 -4.64 -8.72 1.49
C TRP A 555 -3.30 -8.66 0.72
N PRO A 556 -2.13 -8.70 1.37
CA PRO A 556 -0.85 -8.66 0.66
C PRO A 556 -0.74 -9.76 -0.40
N GLN A 557 -0.28 -9.40 -1.60
CA GLN A 557 -0.14 -10.33 -2.72
C GLN A 557 0.73 -11.53 -2.35
N ASN A 558 1.89 -11.26 -1.74
CA ASN A 558 2.86 -12.26 -1.31
C ASN A 558 2.30 -13.26 -0.27
N MET A 559 1.18 -12.93 0.39
CA MET A 559 0.52 -13.76 1.41
C MET A 559 -0.81 -14.34 0.92
N MET A 560 -1.16 -14.22 -0.37
CA MET A 560 -2.42 -14.72 -0.91
C MET A 560 -2.58 -16.22 -0.67
N LEU A 561 -1.49 -16.98 -0.78
CA LEU A 561 -1.42 -18.41 -0.48
C LEU A 561 -0.81 -18.65 0.90
N PRO A 562 -1.36 -19.58 1.70
CA PRO A 562 -0.66 -20.15 2.85
C PRO A 562 0.65 -20.81 2.43
N VAL A 563 1.64 -20.86 3.31
CA VAL A 563 2.97 -21.36 2.95
C VAL A 563 2.97 -22.84 2.53
N GLY A 564 2.05 -23.67 3.02
CA GLY A 564 2.02 -25.10 2.70
C GLY A 564 3.19 -25.87 3.32
N LYS A 565 3.48 -27.06 2.78
CA LYS A 565 4.49 -28.00 3.33
C LYS A 565 5.51 -28.39 2.27
N VAL A 566 6.69 -28.84 2.71
CA VAL A 566 7.78 -29.21 1.79
C VAL A 566 7.34 -30.36 0.87
N GLU A 567 6.61 -31.32 1.41
CA GLU A 567 6.03 -32.47 0.70
C GLU A 567 4.77 -32.16 -0.12
N GLY A 568 4.31 -30.90 -0.11
CA GLY A 568 3.06 -30.47 -0.73
C GLY A 568 1.84 -30.71 0.19
N MET A 569 1.38 -29.64 0.83
CA MET A 569 0.19 -29.70 1.69
C MET A 569 -1.09 -29.72 0.83
N PRO A 570 -2.05 -30.63 1.06
CA PRO A 570 -3.27 -30.69 0.28
C PRO A 570 -4.27 -29.58 0.65
N PHE A 571 -4.75 -28.89 -0.37
CA PHE A 571 -5.81 -27.89 -0.30
C PHE A 571 -6.97 -28.25 -1.22
N VAL A 572 -8.15 -27.78 -0.87
CA VAL A 572 -9.35 -27.87 -1.71
C VAL A 572 -9.71 -26.47 -2.19
N ALA A 573 -9.83 -26.30 -3.50
CA ALA A 573 -10.44 -25.13 -4.10
C ALA A 573 -11.95 -25.37 -4.29
N PHE A 574 -12.73 -24.34 -4.04
CA PHE A 574 -14.18 -24.31 -4.18
C PHE A 574 -14.56 -23.11 -5.04
N CYS A 575 -15.39 -23.35 -6.06
CA CYS A 575 -15.98 -22.29 -6.87
C CYS A 575 -17.50 -22.45 -6.89
N MET A 576 -18.20 -21.35 -6.64
CA MET A 576 -19.67 -21.26 -6.73
C MET A 576 -20.06 -20.13 -7.69
N ALA A 577 -21.08 -20.39 -8.52
CA ALA A 577 -21.71 -19.39 -9.37
C ALA A 577 -23.05 -18.91 -8.76
N THR A 578 -23.17 -17.59 -8.58
CA THR A 578 -24.39 -16.95 -8.08
C THR A 578 -25.05 -16.07 -9.14
N ASP A 579 -26.38 -16.01 -9.13
CA ASP A 579 -27.19 -15.15 -10.02
C ASP A 579 -27.23 -13.72 -9.48
N ASP A 580 -26.06 -13.10 -9.50
CA ASP A 580 -25.83 -11.71 -9.13
C ASP A 580 -24.62 -11.18 -9.88
N THR A 581 -24.42 -9.87 -9.82
CA THR A 581 -23.22 -9.23 -10.34
C THR A 581 -22.64 -8.33 -9.26
N ILE A 582 -21.33 -8.38 -9.09
CA ILE A 582 -20.61 -7.36 -8.36
C ILE A 582 -20.65 -6.07 -9.17
N ASP A 583 -20.82 -4.93 -8.51
CA ASP A 583 -20.68 -3.64 -9.17
C ASP A 583 -19.21 -3.38 -9.56
N GLN A 584 -18.91 -3.59 -10.85
CA GLN A 584 -17.58 -3.38 -11.43
C GLN A 584 -17.32 -1.94 -11.88
N LYS A 585 -18.28 -1.01 -11.74
CA LYS A 585 -18.08 0.40 -12.11
C LYS A 585 -16.99 1.06 -11.26
N THR A 586 -16.67 0.47 -10.12
CA THR A 586 -15.61 0.94 -9.21
C THR A 586 -14.28 0.26 -9.44
N ARG A 587 -13.25 1.05 -9.75
CA ARG A 587 -11.84 0.65 -9.63
C ARG A 587 -11.44 0.62 -8.15
N SER A 588 -12.04 -0.28 -7.38
CA SER A 588 -11.53 -0.60 -6.05
C SER A 588 -10.34 -1.55 -6.23
N PRO A 589 -9.17 -1.23 -5.66
CA PRO A 589 -7.99 -2.08 -5.76
C PRO A 589 -8.22 -3.45 -5.09
N SER A 590 -9.08 -3.53 -4.07
CA SER A 590 -9.23 -4.72 -3.22
C SER A 590 -10.63 -4.78 -2.62
N LEU A 591 -11.59 -5.02 -3.50
CA LEU A 591 -13.03 -5.01 -3.23
C LEU A 591 -13.45 -5.77 -1.97
N SER A 592 -12.88 -6.96 -1.73
CA SER A 592 -13.32 -7.84 -0.65
C SER A 592 -13.10 -7.25 0.74
N TYR A 593 -11.97 -6.62 1.01
CA TYR A 593 -11.64 -6.09 2.34
C TYR A 593 -11.87 -4.59 2.47
N CYS A 594 -12.02 -3.90 1.35
CA CYS A 594 -11.97 -2.44 1.30
C CYS A 594 -13.24 -1.86 0.71
N GLY A 595 -14.21 -2.70 0.30
CA GLY A 595 -15.46 -2.24 -0.28
C GLY A 595 -15.23 -1.41 -1.54
N ALA A 596 -16.03 -0.36 -1.70
CA ALA A 596 -16.05 0.46 -2.90
C ALA A 596 -15.94 1.96 -2.60
N LEU A 597 -15.28 2.69 -3.52
CA LEU A 597 -15.08 4.14 -3.52
C LEU A 597 -16.35 4.94 -3.93
N GLN A 598 -17.54 4.42 -3.65
CA GLN A 598 -18.79 5.05 -4.11
C GLN A 598 -19.22 6.19 -3.19
N GLU A 599 -19.94 7.18 -3.73
CA GLU A 599 -20.57 8.25 -2.94
C GLU A 599 -21.55 7.69 -1.91
N ASP A 600 -22.25 6.61 -2.23
CA ASP A 600 -23.20 5.94 -1.35
C ASP A 600 -22.54 5.00 -0.33
N ARG A 601 -21.21 4.77 -0.47
CA ARG A 601 -20.39 3.90 0.38
C ARG A 601 -20.89 2.46 0.47
N LYS A 602 -21.67 2.02 -0.52
CA LYS A 602 -22.27 0.68 -0.54
C LYS A 602 -21.23 -0.39 -0.86
N TYR A 603 -21.27 -1.50 -0.14
CA TYR A 603 -20.45 -2.65 -0.37
C TYR A 603 -20.94 -3.35 -1.66
N PRO A 604 -20.03 -3.62 -2.61
CA PRO A 604 -20.42 -3.96 -3.98
C PRO A 604 -20.91 -5.41 -4.15
N ASP A 605 -20.83 -6.26 -3.12
CA ASP A 605 -21.39 -7.62 -3.12
C ASP A 605 -22.78 -7.67 -2.46
N PRO A 606 -23.83 -8.06 -3.18
CA PRO A 606 -25.18 -8.12 -2.63
C PRO A 606 -25.42 -9.29 -1.65
N ARG A 607 -24.57 -10.33 -1.62
CA ARG A 607 -24.82 -11.56 -0.82
C ARG A 607 -24.26 -11.52 0.60
N GLY A 608 -23.48 -10.49 0.93
CA GLY A 608 -22.74 -10.42 2.19
C GLY A 608 -21.32 -10.98 2.07
N MET A 609 -20.47 -10.52 2.97
CA MET A 609 -19.03 -10.78 2.87
C MET A 609 -18.73 -12.22 3.28
N GLY A 610 -17.98 -12.94 2.45
CA GLY A 610 -17.65 -14.35 2.68
C GLY A 610 -18.74 -15.35 2.25
N TYR A 611 -19.80 -14.91 1.54
CA TYR A 611 -20.78 -15.85 0.97
C TYR A 611 -20.10 -16.86 0.02
N PRO A 612 -20.40 -18.18 0.13
CA PRO A 612 -21.47 -18.79 0.92
C PRO A 612 -21.07 -19.29 2.32
N PHE A 613 -19.84 -19.03 2.80
CA PHE A 613 -19.33 -19.59 4.06
C PHE A 613 -19.52 -18.68 5.28
N ASN A 614 -20.10 -17.49 5.08
CA ASN A 614 -20.38 -16.53 6.15
C ASN A 614 -21.47 -17.00 7.13
N ARG A 615 -22.36 -17.91 6.70
CA ARG A 615 -23.42 -18.51 7.52
C ARG A 615 -23.51 -20.01 7.24
N MET A 616 -24.01 -20.79 8.21
CA MET A 616 -24.21 -22.23 8.02
C MET A 616 -25.23 -22.51 6.92
N TRP A 617 -25.14 -23.66 6.26
CA TRP A 617 -26.06 -24.02 5.17
C TRP A 617 -27.27 -24.78 5.70
N THR A 618 -28.48 -24.39 5.29
CA THR A 618 -29.71 -25.10 5.66
C THR A 618 -29.65 -26.58 5.27
N GLN A 619 -29.02 -26.88 4.12
CA GLN A 619 -28.77 -28.24 3.65
C GLN A 619 -28.05 -29.12 4.67
N GLN A 620 -27.15 -28.55 5.47
CA GLN A 620 -26.46 -29.26 6.53
C GLN A 620 -27.26 -29.25 7.83
N VAL A 621 -27.78 -28.08 8.24
CA VAL A 621 -28.47 -27.90 9.52
C VAL A 621 -29.76 -28.73 9.60
N GLU A 622 -30.46 -28.90 8.49
CA GLU A 622 -31.71 -29.68 8.40
C GLU A 622 -31.48 -31.18 8.15
N ASP A 623 -30.24 -31.61 7.89
CA ASP A 623 -29.93 -33.02 7.69
C ASP A 623 -30.13 -33.82 8.98
N LYS A 624 -30.99 -34.85 8.90
CA LYS A 624 -31.25 -35.77 10.00
C LYS A 624 -30.37 -37.02 9.96
N THR A 625 -29.60 -37.21 8.89
CA THR A 625 -28.77 -38.41 8.72
C THR A 625 -27.41 -38.29 9.38
N GLY A 626 -26.94 -37.07 9.64
CA GLY A 626 -25.59 -36.78 10.16
C GLY A 626 -24.49 -37.08 9.14
N LYS A 627 -24.85 -37.28 7.87
CA LYS A 627 -23.93 -37.63 6.78
C LYS A 627 -23.63 -36.45 5.88
N VAL A 628 -24.41 -35.37 5.99
CA VAL A 628 -24.21 -34.17 5.19
C VAL A 628 -23.14 -33.28 5.84
N SER A 629 -22.11 -33.01 5.07
CA SER A 629 -21.01 -32.09 5.38
C SER A 629 -20.81 -31.09 4.22
N ILE A 630 -20.02 -30.03 4.44
CA ILE A 630 -19.63 -29.09 3.39
C ILE A 630 -18.97 -29.86 2.24
N SER A 631 -18.04 -30.76 2.56
CA SER A 631 -17.32 -31.60 1.61
C SER A 631 -18.26 -32.48 0.77
N SER A 632 -19.28 -33.08 1.40
CA SER A 632 -20.27 -33.91 0.70
C SER A 632 -21.17 -33.11 -0.25
N ILE A 633 -21.54 -31.88 0.14
CA ILE A 633 -22.36 -30.98 -0.67
C ILE A 633 -21.55 -30.48 -1.86
N ALA A 634 -20.34 -29.96 -1.59
CA ALA A 634 -19.48 -29.37 -2.62
C ALA A 634 -19.03 -30.38 -3.68
N SER A 635 -18.91 -31.67 -3.30
CA SER A 635 -18.56 -32.75 -4.23
C SER A 635 -19.75 -33.28 -5.05
N ASN A 636 -20.99 -32.90 -4.71
CA ASN A 636 -22.20 -33.40 -5.38
C ASN A 636 -22.64 -32.47 -6.52
N ASN A 637 -21.87 -32.50 -7.62
CA ASN A 637 -22.13 -31.70 -8.82
C ASN A 637 -23.48 -32.00 -9.49
N ARG A 638 -24.10 -33.16 -9.22
CA ARG A 638 -25.41 -33.51 -9.75
C ARG A 638 -26.53 -32.74 -9.06
N ALA A 639 -26.44 -32.59 -7.74
CA ALA A 639 -27.40 -31.82 -6.95
C ALA A 639 -27.11 -30.31 -7.01
N TYR A 640 -25.82 -29.94 -7.07
CA TYR A 640 -25.37 -28.56 -7.04
C TYR A 640 -24.45 -28.26 -8.25
N PRO A 641 -24.98 -28.25 -9.49
CA PRO A 641 -24.17 -28.07 -10.69
C PRO A 641 -23.50 -26.69 -10.80
N PHE A 642 -23.98 -25.70 -10.04
CA PHE A 642 -23.40 -24.37 -9.91
C PHE A 642 -22.24 -24.31 -8.91
N ILE A 643 -21.82 -25.45 -8.35
CA ILE A 643 -20.66 -25.61 -7.47
C ILE A 643 -19.71 -26.62 -8.09
N THR A 644 -18.42 -26.34 -8.03
CA THR A 644 -17.36 -27.30 -8.36
C THR A 644 -16.20 -27.16 -7.39
N THR A 645 -15.49 -28.26 -7.16
CA THR A 645 -14.28 -28.28 -6.34
C THR A 645 -13.13 -28.95 -7.06
N SER A 646 -11.91 -28.62 -6.67
CA SER A 646 -10.72 -29.36 -7.08
C SER A 646 -9.71 -29.43 -5.93
N THR A 647 -8.79 -30.39 -5.99
CA THR A 647 -7.70 -30.51 -5.02
C THR A 647 -6.41 -30.06 -5.69
N PHE A 648 -5.59 -29.33 -4.95
CA PHE A 648 -4.24 -28.93 -5.36
C PHE A 648 -3.30 -29.00 -4.15
N LYS A 649 -2.01 -28.78 -4.37
CA LYS A 649 -1.01 -28.78 -3.31
C LYS A 649 -0.23 -27.47 -3.23
N LEU A 650 0.17 -27.10 -2.02
CA LEU A 650 1.11 -26.00 -1.78
C LEU A 650 2.45 -26.55 -1.29
N PHE A 651 3.48 -26.33 -2.10
CA PHE A 651 4.84 -26.79 -1.88
C PHE A 651 5.70 -25.66 -1.30
N ARG A 652 6.08 -25.79 -0.04
CA ARG A 652 6.94 -24.83 0.65
C ARG A 652 8.38 -25.01 0.22
N THR A 653 9.01 -23.92 -0.20
CA THR A 653 10.44 -23.85 -0.48
C THR A 653 11.10 -22.72 0.30
N THR A 654 12.41 -22.80 0.43
CA THR A 654 13.21 -21.74 1.04
C THR A 654 14.15 -21.19 0.00
N GLN A 655 14.03 -19.90 -0.30
CA GLN A 655 15.04 -19.18 -1.05
C GLN A 655 16.08 -18.68 -0.06
N LEU A 656 17.11 -19.49 0.14
CA LEU A 656 18.24 -19.10 0.96
C LEU A 656 18.85 -17.80 0.40
N PHE A 657 19.34 -16.96 1.30
CA PHE A 657 20.22 -15.85 0.95
C PHE A 657 21.29 -16.40 -0.01
N GLN A 658 21.27 -15.98 -1.28
CA GLN A 658 22.34 -16.38 -2.18
C GLN A 658 23.64 -15.86 -1.55
N LYS A 659 24.56 -16.77 -1.22
CA LYS A 659 25.86 -16.48 -0.56
C LYS A 659 26.63 -15.34 -1.24
N ASN A 660 26.31 -15.05 -2.50
CA ASN A 660 26.80 -13.92 -3.28
C ASN A 660 26.37 -12.53 -2.74
N VAL A 661 25.58 -12.44 -1.66
CA VAL A 661 25.15 -11.16 -1.07
C VAL A 661 25.86 -10.86 0.26
N LEU A 662 26.57 -11.81 0.87
CA LEU A 662 27.43 -11.54 2.05
C LEU A 662 28.93 -11.52 1.74
N ASN A 663 29.32 -12.09 0.60
CA ASN A 663 30.51 -11.73 -0.12
C ASN A 663 30.13 -11.83 -1.59
N PRO A 664 29.55 -10.78 -2.18
CA PRO A 664 29.83 -10.64 -3.58
C PRO A 664 31.37 -10.57 -3.62
N VAL A 665 32.01 -11.50 -4.34
CA VAL A 665 33.15 -11.02 -5.10
C VAL A 665 32.54 -9.97 -6.01
N ILE A 666 32.45 -8.73 -5.51
CA ILE A 666 32.34 -7.55 -6.34
C ILE A 666 33.76 -7.48 -6.88
N PRO A 667 34.05 -7.90 -8.11
CA PRO A 667 35.18 -7.26 -8.77
C PRO A 667 34.90 -5.77 -8.63
N GLN A 668 35.77 -5.01 -7.95
CA GLN A 668 35.56 -3.60 -7.63
C GLN A 668 34.75 -2.95 -8.75
N SER A 669 33.48 -2.67 -8.46
CA SER A 669 32.60 -2.08 -9.44
C SER A 669 33.12 -0.67 -9.65
N SER A 670 33.63 -0.37 -10.84
CA SER A 670 33.95 1.00 -11.24
C SER A 670 32.69 1.91 -11.22
N VAL A 671 31.49 1.32 -11.16
CA VAL A 671 30.20 2.01 -11.09
C VAL A 671 30.04 2.70 -9.75
N THR A 672 30.06 4.03 -9.77
CA THR A 672 29.81 4.90 -8.63
C THR A 672 28.80 5.98 -9.02
N TRP A 673 28.35 6.78 -8.05
CA TRP A 673 27.49 7.92 -8.36
C TRP A 673 28.12 8.84 -9.40
N PHE A 674 29.36 9.30 -9.13
CA PHE A 674 30.05 10.25 -9.99
C PHE A 674 30.62 9.66 -11.29
N ASN A 675 30.87 8.35 -11.37
CA ASN A 675 31.40 7.72 -12.59
C ASN A 675 30.30 7.22 -13.54
N THR A 676 29.10 6.92 -13.06
CA THR A 676 28.13 6.19 -13.90
C THR A 676 26.68 6.55 -13.62
N ILE A 677 26.25 6.51 -12.35
CA ILE A 677 24.82 6.55 -12.05
C ILE A 677 24.22 7.93 -12.28
N LYS A 678 24.95 9.00 -11.93
CA LYS A 678 24.50 10.38 -12.14
C LYS A 678 24.16 10.69 -13.60
N ASP A 679 24.88 10.05 -14.54
CA ASP A 679 24.75 10.28 -15.98
C ASP A 679 23.60 9.48 -16.62
N TYR A 680 22.98 8.55 -15.87
CA TYR A 680 21.81 7.83 -16.37
C TYR A 680 20.54 8.69 -16.33
N PHE A 681 20.54 9.80 -15.56
CA PHE A 681 19.40 10.70 -15.39
C PHE A 681 19.55 11.95 -16.26
N LEU A 682 18.76 12.01 -17.33
CA LEU A 682 18.72 13.15 -18.24
C LEU A 682 18.07 14.37 -17.57
N PRO A 683 18.32 15.61 -18.05
CA PRO A 683 17.68 16.81 -17.50
C PRO A 683 16.14 16.74 -17.49
N SER A 684 15.55 16.11 -18.51
CA SER A 684 14.11 15.81 -18.60
C SER A 684 13.64 14.87 -17.49
N ASP A 685 14.41 13.83 -17.18
CA ASP A 685 14.12 12.90 -16.07
C ASP A 685 14.08 13.65 -14.75
N ARG A 686 15.08 14.50 -14.50
CA ARG A 686 15.20 15.27 -13.25
C ARG A 686 14.00 16.20 -13.06
N SER A 687 13.60 16.92 -14.10
CA SER A 687 12.45 17.82 -14.04
C SER A 687 11.14 17.06 -13.85
N CYS A 688 10.93 15.98 -14.59
CA CYS A 688 9.69 15.21 -14.57
C CYS A 688 9.53 14.45 -13.25
N MET A 689 10.58 13.78 -12.78
CA MET A 689 10.53 12.98 -11.56
C MET A 689 10.40 13.85 -10.31
N LEU A 690 11.00 15.03 -10.30
CA LEU A 690 10.83 15.99 -9.21
C LEU A 690 9.40 16.54 -9.16
N GLN A 691 8.77 16.80 -10.31
CA GLN A 691 7.43 17.34 -10.39
C GLN A 691 6.34 16.30 -10.10
N GLU A 692 6.45 15.10 -10.69
CA GLU A 692 5.42 14.06 -10.63
C GLU A 692 5.56 13.17 -9.39
N TYR A 693 6.79 12.86 -8.99
CA TYR A 693 7.07 11.91 -7.90
C TYR A 693 7.82 12.52 -6.71
N GLY A 694 8.29 13.76 -6.83
CA GLY A 694 9.06 14.43 -5.78
C GLY A 694 10.49 13.91 -5.62
N TYR A 695 11.01 13.14 -6.60
CA TYR A 695 12.39 12.63 -6.57
C TYR A 695 13.34 13.62 -7.26
N ASP A 696 14.29 14.16 -6.51
CA ASP A 696 15.40 14.92 -7.06
C ASP A 696 16.49 13.99 -7.60
N LEU A 697 16.35 13.60 -8.87
CA LEU A 697 17.34 12.76 -9.55
C LEU A 697 18.71 13.44 -9.75
N SER A 698 18.86 14.72 -9.41
CA SER A 698 20.15 15.40 -9.39
C SER A 698 20.90 15.22 -8.06
N SER A 699 20.19 14.81 -7.01
CA SER A 699 20.71 14.63 -5.67
C SER A 699 21.14 13.19 -5.43
N TYR A 700 22.42 13.00 -5.09
CA TYR A 700 22.93 11.68 -4.67
C TYR A 700 22.14 11.13 -3.48
N ASP A 701 21.87 11.97 -2.48
CA ASP A 701 21.22 11.51 -1.25
C ASP A 701 19.79 11.06 -1.54
N ASP A 702 19.10 11.76 -2.45
CA ASP A 702 17.72 11.44 -2.81
C ASP A 702 17.63 10.20 -3.72
N VAL A 703 18.55 10.07 -4.69
CA VAL A 703 18.63 8.85 -5.53
C VAL A 703 19.08 7.63 -4.73
N SER A 704 20.01 7.80 -3.79
CA SER A 704 20.47 6.72 -2.90
C SER A 704 19.33 6.25 -2.00
N LEU A 705 18.61 7.19 -1.37
CA LEU A 705 17.45 6.92 -0.52
C LEU A 705 16.33 6.19 -1.26
N HIS A 706 16.09 6.55 -2.52
CA HIS A 706 15.02 5.98 -3.36
C HIS A 706 15.52 4.92 -4.35
N SER A 707 16.76 4.44 -4.20
CA SER A 707 17.44 3.57 -5.17
C SER A 707 16.68 2.27 -5.46
N ALA A 708 16.03 1.65 -4.48
CA ALA A 708 15.21 0.46 -4.73
C ALA A 708 14.02 0.75 -5.66
N ALA A 709 13.34 1.88 -5.44
CA ALA A 709 12.18 2.28 -6.25
C ALA A 709 12.58 2.70 -7.68
N ILE A 710 13.71 3.40 -7.81
CA ILE A 710 14.25 3.80 -9.12
C ILE A 710 14.71 2.58 -9.92
N TYR A 711 15.35 1.59 -9.26
CA TYR A 711 15.74 0.35 -9.91
C TYR A 711 14.54 -0.43 -10.43
N ASP A 712 13.52 -0.62 -9.59
CA ASP A 712 12.32 -1.34 -10.01
C ASP A 712 11.62 -0.63 -11.19
N ALA A 713 11.44 0.69 -11.09
CA ALA A 713 10.81 1.48 -12.13
C ALA A 713 11.55 1.41 -13.48
N THR A 714 12.88 1.35 -13.46
CA THR A 714 13.70 1.25 -14.68
C THR A 714 13.69 -0.16 -15.27
N VAL A 715 13.70 -1.23 -14.44
CA VAL A 715 13.57 -2.63 -14.90
C VAL A 715 12.21 -2.90 -15.54
N HIS A 716 11.15 -2.33 -14.98
CA HIS A 716 9.78 -2.50 -15.48
C HIS A 716 9.38 -1.45 -16.53
N LYS A 717 10.33 -0.73 -17.13
CA LYS A 717 10.07 0.25 -18.21
C LYS A 717 9.08 1.36 -17.83
N ARG A 718 8.99 1.69 -16.54
CA ARG A 718 8.19 2.81 -16.02
C ARG A 718 9.00 4.11 -15.93
N MET A 719 10.33 3.99 -15.98
CA MET A 719 11.27 5.11 -16.05
C MET A 719 12.31 4.86 -17.14
N PRO A 720 12.79 5.91 -17.82
CA PRO A 720 12.27 7.28 -17.91
C PRO A 720 10.78 7.44 -18.27
N LEU A 721 10.10 8.46 -17.74
CA LEU A 721 8.71 8.77 -18.11
C LEU A 721 8.64 9.29 -19.56
N GLN A 722 7.67 8.78 -20.31
CA GLN A 722 7.43 9.16 -21.71
C GLN A 722 6.26 10.15 -21.78
N MET A 723 6.41 11.20 -22.58
CA MET A 723 5.41 12.27 -22.73
C MET A 723 4.76 12.23 -24.11
N PRO A 724 3.46 12.54 -24.23
CA PRO A 724 2.77 12.57 -25.52
C PRO A 724 3.52 13.41 -26.58
N PRO A 725 3.66 12.92 -27.82
CA PRO A 725 2.97 11.76 -28.40
C PRO A 725 3.60 10.39 -28.08
N TRP A 726 4.71 10.33 -27.34
CA TRP A 726 5.41 9.09 -26.99
C TRP A 726 4.79 8.42 -25.76
N THR A 727 4.86 7.09 -25.71
CA THR A 727 4.33 6.28 -24.59
C THR A 727 5.40 5.32 -24.11
N GLN A 728 5.17 4.61 -22.99
CA GLN A 728 6.13 3.63 -22.51
C GLN A 728 6.33 2.45 -23.48
N GLU A 729 5.34 2.15 -24.30
CA GLU A 729 5.35 1.11 -25.33
C GLU A 729 5.98 1.59 -26.65
N ASN A 730 5.97 2.91 -26.90
CA ASN A 730 6.59 3.56 -28.03
C ASN A 730 7.39 4.80 -27.55
N PRO A 731 8.58 4.59 -26.97
CA PRO A 731 9.34 5.64 -26.32
C PRO A 731 9.95 6.62 -27.34
N ASP A 732 10.18 7.85 -26.88
CA ASP A 732 10.86 8.86 -27.68
C ASP A 732 12.27 8.36 -28.07
N PRO A 733 12.62 8.35 -29.38
CA PRO A 733 13.96 7.99 -29.83
C PRO A 733 15.08 8.81 -29.19
N ASN A 734 14.80 10.05 -28.76
CA ASN A 734 15.74 10.94 -28.07
C ASN A 734 15.70 10.81 -26.54
N HIS A 735 14.74 10.06 -25.99
CA HIS A 735 14.58 9.79 -24.56
C HIS A 735 14.27 8.30 -24.31
N PRO A 736 15.18 7.39 -24.69
CA PRO A 736 14.92 5.96 -24.67
C PRO A 736 14.85 5.43 -23.23
N LEU A 737 14.11 4.33 -23.07
CA LEU A 737 14.07 3.57 -21.82
C LEU A 737 15.44 2.97 -21.47
N TRP A 738 15.66 2.72 -20.18
CA TRP A 738 16.91 2.13 -19.73
C TRP A 738 17.12 0.74 -20.35
N THR A 739 18.36 0.48 -20.75
CA THR A 739 18.78 -0.84 -21.22
C THR A 739 18.95 -1.79 -20.04
N ALA A 740 18.90 -3.10 -20.30
CA ALA A 740 19.17 -4.12 -19.28
C ALA A 740 20.54 -3.90 -18.60
N GLU A 741 21.53 -3.41 -19.34
CA GLU A 741 22.85 -3.04 -18.82
C GLU A 741 22.79 -1.87 -17.84
N LYS A 742 22.08 -0.78 -18.17
CA LYS A 742 21.87 0.35 -17.24
C LYS A 742 21.17 -0.11 -15.96
N CYS A 743 20.14 -0.94 -16.08
CA CYS A 743 19.45 -1.52 -14.94
C CYS A 743 20.39 -2.39 -14.10
N ASN A 744 21.18 -3.27 -14.72
CA ASN A 744 22.14 -4.13 -14.02
C ASN A 744 23.22 -3.33 -13.29
N ASN A 745 23.76 -2.28 -13.92
CA ASN A 745 24.76 -1.39 -13.30
C ASN A 745 24.16 -0.61 -12.13
N PHE A 746 22.93 -0.12 -12.26
CA PHE A 746 22.24 0.57 -11.18
C PHE A 746 21.92 -0.36 -10.01
N ASN A 747 21.51 -1.60 -10.29
CA ASN A 747 21.31 -2.63 -9.26
C ASN A 747 22.62 -2.96 -8.54
N ALA A 748 23.70 -3.14 -9.31
CA ALA A 748 25.01 -3.41 -8.76
C ALA A 748 25.45 -2.25 -7.85
N TRP A 749 25.34 -1.00 -8.29
CA TRP A 749 25.65 0.18 -7.48
C TRP A 749 24.84 0.22 -6.18
N ARG A 750 23.53 -0.05 -6.25
CA ARG A 750 22.64 -0.11 -5.08
C ARG A 750 23.05 -1.21 -4.10
N LEU A 751 23.29 -2.42 -4.60
CA LEU A 751 23.71 -3.57 -3.79
C LEU A 751 25.10 -3.38 -3.17
N ASN A 752 25.91 -2.48 -3.75
CA ASN A 752 27.23 -2.07 -3.24
C ASN A 752 27.18 -0.95 -2.18
N GLY A 753 26.00 -0.63 -1.65
CA GLY A 753 25.84 0.45 -0.66
C GLY A 753 25.91 1.85 -1.27
N CYS A 754 25.53 1.98 -2.55
CA CYS A 754 25.47 3.24 -3.29
C CYS A 754 26.79 4.04 -3.23
N PRO A 755 27.94 3.45 -3.61
CA PRO A 755 29.22 4.13 -3.47
C PRO A 755 29.22 5.44 -4.25
N LYS A 756 29.49 6.55 -3.54
CA LYS A 756 29.48 7.89 -4.13
C LYS A 756 30.60 8.05 -5.18
N GLY A 757 31.73 7.38 -4.96
CA GLY A 757 32.94 7.54 -5.76
C GLY A 757 33.60 8.91 -5.52
N THR A 758 34.73 9.14 -6.17
CA THR A 758 35.35 10.47 -6.21
C THR A 758 34.67 11.31 -7.28
N ASP A 759 34.24 12.52 -6.93
CA ASP A 759 33.84 13.52 -7.91
C ASP A 759 35.09 13.92 -8.69
N THR A 760 35.33 13.27 -9.82
CA THR A 760 36.45 13.59 -10.71
C THR A 760 36.13 14.84 -11.57
N GLY A 761 35.01 15.51 -11.33
CA GLY A 761 34.41 16.40 -12.32
C GLY A 761 33.85 15.61 -13.51
N PRO A 762 33.26 16.29 -14.51
CA PRO A 762 32.79 15.62 -15.72
C PRO A 762 33.93 14.78 -16.35
N PRO A 763 33.63 13.66 -17.03
CA PRO A 763 34.64 12.86 -17.70
C PRO A 763 35.48 13.76 -18.59
N THR A 764 36.80 13.62 -18.52
CA THR A 764 37.72 14.31 -19.40
C THR A 764 37.25 14.11 -20.84
N PRO A 765 36.94 15.18 -21.59
CA PRO A 765 36.67 15.06 -23.02
C PRO A 765 37.88 14.39 -23.69
N PRO A 766 37.71 13.72 -24.83
CA PRO A 766 38.86 13.36 -25.66
C PRO A 766 39.74 14.61 -25.84
N PRO A 767 41.08 14.49 -25.90
CA PRO A 767 41.94 15.66 -26.05
C PRO A 767 41.42 16.49 -27.24
N PRO A 768 41.24 17.82 -27.07
CA PRO A 768 40.72 18.65 -28.15
C PRO A 768 41.64 18.51 -29.35
N PRO A 769 41.11 18.60 -30.58
CA PRO A 769 41.90 18.40 -31.79
C PRO A 769 43.14 19.28 -31.70
N THR A 770 44.31 18.66 -31.88
CA THR A 770 45.64 19.27 -31.84
C THR A 770 45.89 20.23 -33.02
N THR A 771 44.84 20.88 -33.52
CA THR A 771 44.81 21.66 -34.77
C THR A 771 44.10 23.00 -34.64
N ALA A 772 43.68 23.44 -33.43
CA ALA A 772 43.13 24.78 -33.25
C ALA A 772 44.20 25.84 -33.55
N THR A 773 43.90 26.73 -34.50
CA THR A 773 44.73 27.87 -34.92
C THR A 773 43.93 29.15 -34.81
N TRP A 774 44.58 30.31 -34.95
CA TRP A 774 43.86 31.57 -35.07
C TRP A 774 42.76 31.54 -36.12
N GLU A 775 43.06 31.07 -37.34
CA GLU A 775 42.11 31.13 -38.46
C GLU A 775 40.98 30.09 -38.35
N ASP A 776 41.17 29.02 -37.59
CA ASP A 776 40.12 28.04 -37.31
C ASP A 776 40.37 27.29 -35.98
N PRO A 777 39.47 27.32 -34.98
CA PRO A 777 38.18 28.04 -34.95
C PRO A 777 38.23 29.40 -34.23
N ILE A 778 39.40 29.80 -33.69
CA ILE A 778 39.52 30.83 -32.64
C ILE A 778 38.98 32.20 -33.08
N LYS A 779 39.37 32.68 -34.26
CA LYS A 779 38.88 33.95 -34.83
C LYS A 779 37.37 33.95 -35.06
N GLY A 780 36.78 32.78 -35.31
CA GLY A 780 35.35 32.58 -35.51
C GLY A 780 34.53 32.69 -34.22
N TYR A 781 35.15 32.52 -33.05
CA TYR A 781 34.47 32.63 -31.75
C TYR A 781 34.14 34.08 -31.36
N PHE A 782 34.82 35.06 -31.97
CA PHE A 782 34.59 36.49 -31.73
C PHE A 782 33.68 37.05 -32.82
N LEU A 783 32.40 37.20 -32.48
CA LEU A 783 31.38 37.73 -33.40
C LEU A 783 31.64 39.22 -33.68
N PRO A 784 31.12 39.79 -34.79
CA PRO A 784 31.30 41.20 -35.10
C PRO A 784 30.93 42.14 -33.95
N GLN A 785 29.86 41.81 -33.22
CA GLN A 785 29.37 42.55 -32.05
C GLN A 785 30.37 42.54 -30.89
N ASP A 786 31.09 41.44 -30.67
CA ASP A 786 32.15 41.34 -29.66
C ASP A 786 33.30 42.27 -29.97
N ARG A 787 33.71 42.29 -31.25
CA ARG A 787 34.80 43.13 -31.75
C ARG A 787 34.45 44.60 -31.59
N ASP A 788 33.20 44.97 -31.84
CA ASP A 788 32.74 46.35 -31.67
C ASP A 788 32.62 46.75 -30.20
N CYS A 789 32.15 45.85 -29.32
CA CYS A 789 32.04 46.11 -27.87
C CYS A 789 33.40 46.25 -27.18
N MET A 790 34.42 45.52 -27.65
CA MET A 790 35.74 45.44 -27.01
C MET A 790 36.79 46.36 -27.64
N LYS A 791 36.43 47.09 -28.72
CA LYS A 791 37.31 47.98 -29.50
C LYS A 791 38.07 49.04 -28.70
N GLY A 792 37.66 49.32 -27.45
CA GLY A 792 38.34 50.23 -26.51
C GLY A 792 39.20 49.56 -25.42
N LEU A 793 39.21 48.22 -25.32
CA LEU A 793 39.95 47.45 -24.32
C LEU A 793 41.03 46.56 -24.97
N PHE A 794 40.68 45.78 -26.01
CA PHE A 794 41.61 45.04 -26.87
C PHE A 794 40.94 44.63 -28.20
N ASP A 795 41.73 44.44 -29.26
CA ASP A 795 41.23 44.18 -30.62
C ASP A 795 40.99 42.68 -30.86
N LEU A 796 39.74 42.24 -30.71
CA LEU A 796 39.34 40.84 -30.92
C LEU A 796 39.39 40.38 -32.39
N SER A 797 39.69 41.27 -33.33
CA SER A 797 39.91 40.92 -34.74
C SER A 797 41.37 40.63 -35.08
N SER A 798 42.30 40.92 -34.16
CA SER A 798 43.74 40.78 -34.35
C SER A 798 44.31 39.62 -33.53
N HIS A 799 45.04 38.73 -34.20
CA HIS A 799 45.73 37.61 -33.58
C HIS A 799 46.66 38.05 -32.46
N ASP A 800 47.50 39.05 -32.72
CA ASP A 800 48.49 39.54 -31.74
C ASP A 800 47.82 40.14 -30.50
N SER A 801 46.71 40.87 -30.70
CA SER A 801 45.98 41.48 -29.58
C SER A 801 45.26 40.42 -28.74
N VAL A 802 44.63 39.42 -29.38
CA VAL A 802 44.01 38.30 -28.65
C VAL A 802 45.07 37.45 -27.94
N LYS A 803 46.20 37.18 -28.59
CA LYS A 803 47.33 36.44 -28.00
C LYS A 803 47.88 37.15 -26.77
N GLN A 804 48.09 38.46 -26.84
CA GLN A 804 48.61 39.25 -25.71
C GLN A 804 47.64 39.28 -24.52
N ASN A 805 46.33 39.17 -24.77
CA ASN A 805 45.27 39.24 -23.75
C ASN A 805 44.59 37.90 -23.46
N ALA A 806 45.14 36.78 -23.95
CA ALA A 806 44.47 35.48 -23.96
C ALA A 806 44.04 34.99 -22.57
N ALA A 807 44.86 35.21 -21.54
CA ALA A 807 44.52 34.80 -20.17
C ALA A 807 43.30 35.57 -19.62
N VAL A 808 43.21 36.87 -19.89
CA VAL A 808 42.10 37.73 -19.43
C VAL A 808 40.82 37.39 -20.20
N ILE A 809 40.93 37.14 -21.52
CA ILE A 809 39.81 36.71 -22.34
C ILE A 809 39.28 35.36 -21.86
N LEU A 810 40.17 34.39 -21.61
CA LEU A 810 39.79 33.06 -21.12
C LEU A 810 39.06 33.14 -19.78
N GLU A 811 39.53 33.96 -18.85
CA GLU A 811 38.86 34.17 -17.57
C GLU A 811 37.47 34.78 -17.75
N ALA A 812 37.33 35.79 -18.62
CA ALA A 812 36.07 36.47 -18.86
C ALA A 812 35.01 35.56 -19.52
N VAL A 813 35.40 34.76 -20.51
CA VAL A 813 34.48 33.80 -21.17
C VAL A 813 34.12 32.63 -20.24
N THR A 814 35.07 32.16 -19.41
CA THR A 814 34.82 31.09 -18.43
C THR A 814 33.85 31.55 -17.34
N ASN A 815 33.98 32.80 -16.88
CA ASN A 815 33.09 33.39 -15.88
C ASN A 815 31.79 33.96 -16.49
N LYS A 816 31.53 33.71 -17.78
CA LYS A 816 30.32 34.16 -18.48
C LYS A 816 30.10 35.68 -18.43
N SER A 817 31.19 36.45 -18.28
CA SER A 817 31.15 37.92 -18.33
C SER A 817 31.39 38.45 -19.75
N MET A 818 31.91 37.60 -20.64
CA MET A 818 31.98 37.80 -22.09
C MET A 818 31.36 36.61 -22.84
N PRO A 819 30.70 36.84 -23.98
CA PRO A 819 30.41 38.13 -24.59
C PRO A 819 29.36 38.95 -23.82
N LYS A 820 29.47 40.29 -23.86
CA LYS A 820 28.62 41.18 -23.04
C LYS A 820 27.23 41.30 -23.64
N GLN A 821 26.21 40.91 -22.89
CA GLN A 821 24.82 40.97 -23.34
C GLN A 821 24.25 42.40 -23.24
N MET A 822 23.45 42.79 -24.23
CA MET A 822 22.78 44.09 -24.27
C MET A 822 21.28 43.94 -24.04
N ALA A 823 20.67 44.92 -23.38
CA ALA A 823 19.23 44.93 -23.12
C ALA A 823 18.44 44.77 -24.44
N PRO A 824 17.39 43.94 -24.48
CA PRO A 824 16.69 43.33 -23.33
C PRO A 824 17.33 42.05 -22.77
N TYR A 825 18.40 41.53 -23.37
CA TYR A 825 19.08 40.32 -22.92
C TYR A 825 20.05 40.57 -21.77
N THR A 826 20.23 39.57 -20.91
CA THR A 826 21.13 39.61 -19.74
C THR A 826 22.09 38.44 -19.81
N GLN A 827 23.14 38.43 -18.97
CA GLN A 827 24.06 37.29 -18.90
C GLN A 827 23.36 35.99 -18.45
N GLU A 828 22.24 36.10 -17.71
CA GLU A 828 21.43 34.98 -17.24
C GLU A 828 20.41 34.50 -18.29
N SER A 829 20.10 35.35 -19.29
CA SER A 829 19.21 35.07 -20.41
C SER A 829 19.77 35.71 -21.69
N PRO A 830 20.84 35.11 -22.28
CA PRO A 830 21.58 35.72 -23.38
C PRO A 830 20.79 35.77 -24.69
N ASP A 831 21.18 36.69 -25.57
CA ASP A 831 20.60 36.80 -26.92
C ASP A 831 20.84 35.48 -27.68
N PRO A 832 19.78 34.84 -28.21
CA PRO A 832 19.93 33.62 -29.01
C PRO A 832 20.87 33.78 -30.22
N ASN A 833 21.05 34.99 -30.74
CA ASN A 833 21.96 35.29 -31.86
C ASN A 833 23.35 35.78 -31.41
N HIS A 834 23.57 35.97 -30.11
CA HIS A 834 24.84 36.34 -29.50
C HIS A 834 25.08 35.54 -28.21
N PRO A 835 25.12 34.19 -28.31
CA PRO A 835 25.16 33.32 -27.15
C PRO A 835 26.49 33.42 -26.40
N LEU A 836 26.48 33.02 -25.13
CA LEU A 836 27.72 32.88 -24.37
C LEU A 836 28.55 31.69 -24.87
N TRP A 837 29.85 31.76 -24.68
CA TRP A 837 30.75 30.67 -25.05
C TRP A 837 30.38 29.40 -24.30
N THR A 838 30.36 28.28 -25.02
CA THR A 838 30.20 26.96 -24.42
C THR A 838 31.50 26.53 -23.75
N ASP A 839 31.42 25.55 -22.85
CA ASP A 839 32.60 24.98 -22.19
C ASP A 839 33.61 24.44 -23.22
N ASP A 840 33.13 23.90 -24.35
CA ASP A 840 33.98 23.45 -25.47
C ASP A 840 34.72 24.59 -26.16
N MET A 841 34.08 25.74 -26.37
CA MET A 841 34.74 26.94 -26.92
C MET A 841 35.82 27.45 -25.96
N CYS A 842 35.52 27.51 -24.66
CA CYS A 842 36.46 27.89 -23.61
C CYS A 842 37.66 26.94 -23.53
N ASN A 843 37.42 25.62 -23.57
CA ASN A 843 38.46 24.61 -23.53
C ASN A 843 39.33 24.63 -24.81
N THR A 844 38.72 24.84 -25.98
CA THR A 844 39.44 24.98 -27.25
C THR A 844 40.35 26.22 -27.25
N PHE A 845 39.85 27.35 -26.74
CA PHE A 845 40.64 28.57 -26.60
C PHE A 845 41.78 28.42 -25.60
N LYS A 846 41.54 27.73 -24.47
CA LYS A 846 42.58 27.40 -23.48
C LYS A 846 43.68 26.51 -24.08
N ALA A 847 43.31 25.51 -24.89
CA ALA A 847 44.26 24.64 -25.57
C ALA A 847 45.10 25.42 -26.61
N TRP A 848 44.45 26.28 -27.41
CA TRP A 848 45.16 27.18 -28.33
C TRP A 848 46.16 28.09 -27.61
N MET A 849 45.77 28.65 -26.44
CA MET A 849 46.65 29.45 -25.60
C MET A 849 47.85 28.64 -25.08
N GLN A 850 47.62 27.44 -24.56
CA GLN A 850 48.66 26.55 -24.03
C GLN A 850 49.64 26.07 -25.12
N ASN A 851 49.19 25.98 -26.37
CA ASN A 851 50.01 25.62 -27.52
C ASN A 851 50.79 26.80 -28.13
N GLY A 852 50.86 27.94 -27.44
CA GLY A 852 51.64 29.11 -27.87
C GLY A 852 50.90 30.08 -28.78
N CYS A 853 49.57 29.98 -28.85
CA CYS A 853 48.69 30.77 -29.72
C CYS A 853 49.12 30.69 -31.20
N PRO A 854 49.16 29.47 -31.80
CA PRO A 854 49.60 29.26 -33.18
C PRO A 854 48.63 29.80 -34.23
#